data_AF-A0A091RDH3-F1
#
_entry.id   AF-A0A091RDH3-F1
#
_cell.length_a   1.000
_cell.length_b   1.000
_cell.length_c   1.000
_cell.angle_alpha   90.00
_cell.angle_beta   90.00
_cell.angle_gamma   90.00
#
_symmetry.space_group_name_H-M   'P 1'
#
loop_
_entity.id
_entity.type
_entity.pdbx_description
1 polymer ?
#
loop_
_entity_poly.entity_id
_entity_poly.type
_entity_poly.pdbx_seq_one_letter_code
_entity_poly.pdbx_strand_id
1 'polypeptide(L)'
;NTFDPFDLNELLQELPSKQKEALWERLMQLLTDTLMEYPVETWQKVEDDENNNDMEVDTVPEMKQTAAVIQGVTAVVTASIPAVNEALNYKALLECVFILNGILPALPESEKVLQDAIQRICEMWWQKGLDGKEQLGKTLFIILLQKSLNKAALGADVVRLWNLHQALLCFDYDSEETNEVKDLLLQCFMSVKHIKKEEGRRFLSFLFSWNVNFIKMIHGTVKNQLQFFPRSLMEYISEVYFRAWKKVSGEFLEILEHNCIQDFMHHGIHLPKSSSVHIKVREILTYFHKQSKVRQGVEEMLYRLYQPILWRALKARNAEVRSNAAFLFVDAFPVRDPSFKAEEMDNEIQKQFEELFSLLEDPHPVVRSTGVLGVTQITSKYWEMIPPAILADLLKKITGELACDITSADVRCSVFKCIPVILDNKLSHPLLEQLLPAVRHSLHDNSEKVRVAFVDMLLKVKTTKAAKFWNICPMEHLLTRLEVDSRPVSRRIVNLLFNSFFPTNQPEDVWCERCVTLIQMNSAAARKFYQYAYEYTAPTNIAKLMLTIRRCLNACIQKAKKESLHGSDDDDDDVGGSEKENTSVLNNVLSINDVASMASLLEITVILWRSIHKALDHNEEAKEYAIKKFASVLPEYFKVFKDERCTTPLVILASFMPPAAIPTFSCGMISRLRNIDSGADQSKYATLIDCMCRWGQVGHIMELACDWLSDTLTPRKSNKTSERRVRIHVTHESKPELALDYIEYLLTHPVNRGCLLSVSKKKLKKLLKVLSAAKGVLGSILKADDGGSGNYNQATGLRAFSLFCRLTIHLQNQFSGEGKDYLSLLKETGAWIESQVVPFILASDQEDGISNHSNVSELIIQAYLTVCKDVIMVGLGSLMFQAQLLDMALSVIQTERGGLYAPVLLHALKEVIEASLPQNTETDEVANLFHAVQTVFQKVLECVARRLKKQQEEGIQLIRSIQTPLGEFIHAVQCCSSACPAVHQGVLSTLLAAIVAEIIFVLQKASSEKDLTLPKTISDLPPLSSSLMAVIMKSVNVVRSFLNELMECILSEEIEGIFSLTAAVCIVITIKGKHKMSLLKDIAPAIQRKLITCKDAATEKSSSAER
;
A
#
# COMPACT_ATOMS: atom_id res chain seq x y z
N ASN A 1 -74.14 27.22 -35.85
CA ASN A 1 -73.28 28.35 -35.40
C ASN A 1 -71.90 27.82 -35.08
N THR A 2 -71.08 27.65 -36.10
CA THR A 2 -69.67 27.26 -36.00
C THR A 2 -68.89 28.45 -36.55
N PHE A 3 -68.56 29.40 -35.68
CA PHE A 3 -67.57 30.43 -36.00
C PHE A 3 -66.20 29.76 -35.95
N ASP A 4 -65.34 30.07 -36.93
CA ASP A 4 -63.92 29.70 -36.86
C ASP A 4 -63.28 30.28 -35.57
N PRO A 5 -62.38 29.55 -34.91
CA PRO A 5 -61.65 30.05 -33.76
C PRO A 5 -60.81 31.28 -34.16
N PHE A 6 -60.84 32.32 -33.34
CA PHE A 6 -60.08 33.54 -33.55
C PHE A 6 -58.56 33.25 -33.55
N ASP A 7 -57.90 33.41 -34.69
CA ASP A 7 -56.44 33.34 -34.82
C ASP A 7 -55.83 34.74 -34.95
N LEU A 8 -55.14 35.16 -33.90
CA LEU A 8 -54.46 36.45 -33.83
C LEU A 8 -53.35 36.59 -34.88
N ASN A 9 -52.65 35.51 -35.22
CA ASN A 9 -51.57 35.54 -36.21
C ASN A 9 -52.12 35.73 -37.63
N GLU A 10 -53.21 35.05 -37.95
CA GLU A 10 -53.90 35.20 -39.24
C GLU A 10 -54.43 36.62 -39.41
N LEU A 11 -55.12 37.15 -38.40
CA LEU A 11 -55.62 38.52 -38.41
C LEU A 11 -54.51 39.55 -38.64
N LEU A 12 -53.38 39.42 -37.93
CA LEU A 12 -52.25 40.34 -38.06
C LEU A 12 -51.53 40.19 -39.40
N GLN A 13 -51.61 39.06 -40.08
CA GLN A 13 -51.06 38.94 -41.43
C GLN A 13 -51.96 39.66 -42.45
N GLU A 14 -53.27 39.46 -42.37
CA GLU A 14 -54.28 39.99 -43.30
C GLU A 14 -54.61 41.49 -43.11
N LEU A 15 -54.29 42.08 -41.95
CA LEU A 15 -54.54 43.50 -41.67
C LEU A 15 -53.81 44.44 -42.67
N PRO A 16 -54.50 45.44 -43.26
CA PRO A 16 -53.87 46.48 -44.08
C PRO A 16 -52.80 47.28 -43.32
N SER A 17 -51.78 47.76 -44.04
CA SER A 17 -50.63 48.48 -43.47
C SER A 17 -51.00 49.61 -42.50
N LYS A 18 -51.96 50.48 -42.87
CA LYS A 18 -52.41 51.58 -42.01
C LYS A 18 -53.13 51.12 -40.73
N GLN A 19 -53.79 49.96 -40.77
CA GLN A 19 -54.47 49.41 -39.61
C GLN A 19 -53.49 48.73 -38.65
N LYS A 20 -52.42 48.12 -39.17
CA LYS A 20 -51.29 47.61 -38.37
C LYS A 20 -50.60 48.74 -37.60
N GLU A 21 -50.29 49.84 -38.30
CA GLU A 21 -49.66 51.03 -37.71
C GLU A 21 -50.54 51.63 -36.60
N ALA A 22 -51.83 51.86 -36.88
CA ALA A 22 -52.78 52.37 -35.90
C ALA A 22 -52.97 51.43 -34.69
N LEU A 23 -52.90 50.12 -34.89
CA LEU A 23 -52.93 49.14 -33.80
C LEU A 23 -51.69 49.29 -32.91
N TRP A 24 -50.50 49.38 -33.49
CA TRP A 24 -49.25 49.51 -32.73
C TRP A 24 -49.18 50.84 -31.95
N GLU A 25 -49.66 51.94 -32.52
CA GLU A 25 -49.79 53.22 -31.79
C GLU A 25 -50.71 53.11 -30.58
N ARG A 26 -51.87 52.45 -30.74
CA ARG A 26 -52.81 52.23 -29.63
C ARG A 26 -52.25 51.29 -28.56
N LEU A 27 -51.50 50.26 -28.95
CA LEU A 27 -50.83 49.35 -28.01
C LEU A 27 -49.74 50.08 -27.22
N MET A 28 -48.97 50.96 -27.87
CA MET A 28 -47.95 51.77 -27.22
C MET A 28 -48.58 52.72 -26.19
N GLN A 29 -49.67 53.39 -26.56
CA GLN A 29 -50.40 54.25 -25.65
C GLN A 29 -50.96 53.46 -24.46
N LEU A 30 -51.59 52.30 -24.71
CA LEU A 30 -52.13 51.43 -23.66
C LEU A 30 -51.03 50.97 -22.69
N LEU A 31 -49.88 50.52 -23.21
CA LEU A 31 -48.76 50.06 -22.40
C LEU A 31 -48.19 51.21 -21.55
N THR A 32 -48.07 52.40 -22.13
CA THR A 32 -47.56 53.59 -21.44
C THR A 32 -48.52 54.05 -20.35
N ASP A 33 -49.81 54.17 -20.65
CA ASP A 33 -50.85 54.57 -19.69
C ASP A 33 -50.91 53.60 -18.51
N THR A 34 -50.83 52.29 -18.80
CA THR A 34 -50.83 51.24 -17.77
C THR A 34 -49.62 51.36 -16.84
N LEU A 35 -48.42 51.62 -17.37
CA LEU A 35 -47.20 51.78 -16.56
C LEU A 35 -47.15 53.11 -15.80
N MET A 36 -47.84 54.14 -16.29
CA MET A 36 -48.00 55.42 -15.58
C MET A 36 -49.00 55.32 -14.43
N GLU A 37 -50.07 54.54 -14.60
CA GLU A 37 -51.07 54.27 -13.56
C GLU A 37 -50.48 53.39 -12.43
N TYR A 38 -49.61 52.44 -12.77
CA TYR A 38 -48.93 51.57 -11.81
C TYR A 38 -47.40 51.45 -12.08
N PRO A 39 -46.58 52.39 -11.56
CA PRO A 39 -45.15 52.47 -11.84
C PRO A 39 -44.33 51.27 -11.36
N VAL A 40 -43.27 50.97 -12.10
CA VAL A 40 -42.41 49.78 -11.91
C VAL A 40 -41.77 49.73 -10.51
N GLU A 41 -41.49 50.88 -9.89
CA GLU A 41 -40.88 51.00 -8.56
C GLU A 41 -41.82 50.50 -7.43
N THR A 42 -43.11 50.33 -7.73
CA THR A 42 -44.10 49.83 -6.77
C THR A 42 -44.19 48.29 -6.75
N TRP A 43 -43.58 47.60 -7.72
CA TRP A 43 -43.72 46.15 -7.92
C TRP A 43 -42.90 45.30 -6.93
N GLN A 44 -41.88 45.87 -6.28
CA GLN A 44 -40.95 45.16 -5.38
C GLN A 44 -41.10 45.49 -3.88
N LYS A 45 -41.99 46.40 -3.48
CA LYS A 45 -42.08 46.93 -2.10
C LYS A 45 -42.75 46.02 -1.05
N VAL A 46 -42.93 44.71 -1.31
CA VAL A 46 -43.75 43.85 -0.45
C VAL A 46 -42.95 42.84 0.40
N GLU A 47 -41.63 42.73 0.24
CA GLU A 47 -40.84 41.69 0.94
C GLU A 47 -40.08 42.15 2.21
N ASP A 48 -40.06 43.44 2.55
CA ASP A 48 -39.22 43.97 3.65
C ASP A 48 -39.90 44.10 5.04
N ASP A 49 -41.14 43.64 5.23
CA ASP A 49 -41.75 43.56 6.58
C ASP A 49 -41.67 42.13 7.14
N GLU A 50 -40.58 41.86 7.85
CA GLU A 50 -40.37 40.64 8.63
C GLU A 50 -41.43 40.53 9.76
N ASN A 51 -42.43 39.65 9.58
CA ASN A 51 -42.90 38.77 10.67
C ASN A 51 -43.79 37.61 10.17
N ASN A 52 -43.32 36.40 10.48
CA ASN A 52 -43.97 35.09 10.39
C ASN A 52 -45.51 35.09 10.38
N ASN A 53 -46.10 34.56 9.30
CA ASN A 53 -46.95 33.38 9.34
C ASN A 53 -47.28 32.89 7.92
N ASP A 54 -47.32 31.57 7.79
CA ASP A 54 -47.59 30.73 6.63
C ASP A 54 -49.04 30.94 6.10
N MET A 55 -49.31 32.12 5.53
CA MET A 55 -50.56 32.47 4.86
C MET A 55 -50.19 33.09 3.51
N GLU A 56 -50.68 32.48 2.41
CA GLU A 56 -50.55 33.01 1.05
C GLU A 56 -50.95 34.50 1.04
N VAL A 57 -49.95 35.38 0.91
CA VAL A 57 -50.20 36.81 0.72
C VAL A 57 -50.75 36.97 -0.69
N ASP A 58 -52.06 37.19 -0.78
CA ASP A 58 -52.78 37.49 -2.01
C ASP A 58 -52.08 38.66 -2.72
N THR A 59 -51.48 38.35 -3.86
CA THR A 59 -50.93 39.34 -4.80
C THR A 59 -51.98 40.42 -5.07
N VAL A 60 -51.63 41.68 -4.81
CA VAL A 60 -52.54 42.84 -4.91
C VAL A 60 -53.31 42.77 -6.24
N PRO A 61 -54.66 42.88 -6.26
CA PRO A 61 -55.49 42.73 -7.47
C PRO A 61 -55.06 43.63 -8.63
N GLU A 62 -54.56 44.83 -8.30
CA GLU A 62 -54.08 45.85 -9.24
C GLU A 62 -52.82 45.40 -10.00
N MET A 63 -51.93 44.65 -9.35
CA MET A 63 -50.74 44.07 -9.98
C MET A 63 -51.11 42.93 -10.93
N LYS A 64 -52.06 42.06 -10.55
CA LYS A 64 -52.57 40.99 -11.44
C LYS A 64 -53.23 41.57 -12.69
N GLN A 65 -53.98 42.66 -12.53
CA GLN A 65 -54.61 43.35 -13.65
C GLN A 65 -53.57 44.00 -14.57
N THR A 66 -52.58 44.68 -13.99
CA THR A 66 -51.46 45.28 -14.73
C THR A 66 -50.67 44.22 -15.51
N ALA A 67 -50.29 43.12 -14.86
CA ALA A 67 -49.60 42.00 -15.49
C ALA A 67 -50.42 41.37 -16.63
N ALA A 68 -51.73 41.22 -16.47
CA ALA A 68 -52.62 40.69 -17.51
C ALA A 68 -52.69 41.62 -18.74
N VAL A 69 -52.73 42.95 -18.55
CA VAL A 69 -52.68 43.91 -19.66
C VAL A 69 -51.34 43.83 -20.39
N ILE A 70 -50.23 43.84 -19.66
CA ILE A 70 -48.88 43.72 -20.24
C ILE A 70 -48.75 42.37 -20.98
N GLN A 71 -49.30 41.29 -20.45
CA GLN A 71 -49.32 39.98 -21.09
C GLN A 71 -50.13 39.98 -22.39
N GLY A 72 -51.29 40.65 -22.40
CA GLY A 72 -52.09 40.86 -23.61
C GLY A 72 -51.34 41.66 -24.68
N VAL A 73 -50.69 42.77 -24.29
CA VAL A 73 -49.84 43.57 -25.19
C VAL A 73 -48.69 42.71 -25.73
N THR A 74 -48.01 41.97 -24.86
CA THR A 74 -46.90 41.05 -25.20
C THR A 74 -47.34 40.00 -26.24
N ALA A 75 -48.54 39.43 -26.09
CA ALA A 75 -49.08 38.47 -27.06
C ALA A 75 -49.31 39.08 -28.44
N VAL A 76 -49.90 40.29 -28.50
CA VAL A 76 -50.14 41.00 -29.77
C VAL A 76 -48.84 41.48 -30.41
N VAL A 77 -47.87 41.95 -29.62
CA VAL A 77 -46.53 42.30 -30.10
C VAL A 77 -45.83 41.08 -30.68
N THR A 78 -45.85 39.94 -29.98
CA THR A 78 -45.25 38.68 -30.45
C THR A 78 -45.83 38.25 -31.80
N ALA A 79 -47.15 38.26 -31.93
CA ALA A 79 -47.86 37.90 -33.17
C ALA A 79 -47.66 38.93 -34.30
N SER A 80 -47.30 40.17 -33.96
CA SER A 80 -47.02 41.23 -34.95
C SER A 80 -45.65 41.07 -35.61
N ILE A 81 -44.65 40.49 -34.92
CA ILE A 81 -43.27 40.39 -35.44
C ILE A 81 -43.22 39.72 -36.81
N PRO A 82 -43.85 38.55 -37.08
CA PRO A 82 -43.82 37.93 -38.41
C PRO A 82 -44.41 38.81 -39.51
N ALA A 83 -45.40 39.65 -39.20
CA ALA A 83 -46.10 40.51 -40.15
C ALA A 83 -45.33 41.81 -40.52
N VAL A 84 -44.25 42.15 -39.80
CA VAL A 84 -43.40 43.32 -40.11
C VAL A 84 -42.64 43.11 -41.44
N ASN A 85 -42.56 44.14 -42.29
CA ASN A 85 -41.72 44.15 -43.49
C ASN A 85 -41.15 45.56 -43.72
N GLU A 86 -40.20 45.70 -44.66
CA GLU A 86 -39.48 46.96 -44.92
C GLU A 86 -40.38 48.13 -45.33
N ALA A 87 -41.62 47.88 -45.76
CA ALA A 87 -42.55 48.92 -46.21
C ALA A 87 -43.46 49.47 -45.10
N LEU A 88 -43.42 48.90 -43.89
CA LEU A 88 -44.27 49.30 -42.75
C LEU A 88 -43.53 50.24 -41.80
N ASN A 89 -44.21 51.27 -41.29
CA ASN A 89 -43.65 52.11 -40.23
C ASN A 89 -43.90 51.47 -38.85
N TYR A 90 -42.95 50.66 -38.38
CA TYR A 90 -43.08 49.93 -37.12
C TYR A 90 -42.48 50.66 -35.90
N LYS A 91 -42.24 51.98 -35.96
CA LYS A 91 -41.65 52.74 -34.84
C LYS A 91 -42.44 52.59 -33.53
N ALA A 92 -43.77 52.68 -33.59
CA ALA A 92 -44.60 52.49 -32.40
C ALA A 92 -44.49 51.08 -31.81
N LEU A 93 -44.32 50.06 -32.67
CA LEU A 93 -44.08 48.68 -32.25
C LEU A 93 -42.69 48.52 -31.61
N LEU A 94 -41.66 49.18 -32.17
CA LEU A 94 -40.32 49.20 -31.60
C LEU A 94 -40.32 49.83 -30.20
N GLU A 95 -40.99 50.97 -30.01
CA GLU A 95 -41.15 51.61 -28.70
C GLU A 95 -41.86 50.68 -27.71
N CYS A 96 -42.92 49.96 -28.13
CA CYS A 96 -43.54 48.94 -27.27
C CYS A 96 -42.52 47.90 -26.80
N VAL A 97 -41.69 47.40 -27.72
CA VAL A 97 -40.68 46.38 -27.40
C VAL A 97 -39.59 46.93 -26.49
N PHE A 98 -39.17 48.19 -26.65
CA PHE A 98 -38.23 48.83 -25.74
C PHE A 98 -38.82 49.03 -24.33
N ILE A 99 -40.08 49.45 -24.23
CA ILE A 99 -40.78 49.55 -22.95
C ILE A 99 -40.86 48.17 -22.28
N LEU A 100 -41.28 47.13 -23.02
CA LEU A 100 -41.35 45.75 -22.53
C LEU A 100 -39.97 45.22 -22.09
N ASN A 101 -38.90 45.53 -22.83
CA ASN A 101 -37.54 45.16 -22.45
C ASN A 101 -37.05 45.94 -21.21
N GLY A 102 -37.44 47.20 -21.07
CA GLY A 102 -37.08 48.06 -19.93
C GLY A 102 -37.70 47.60 -18.60
N ILE A 103 -38.93 47.07 -18.63
CA ILE A 103 -39.60 46.53 -17.43
C ILE A 103 -39.13 45.13 -17.04
N LEU A 104 -38.47 44.40 -17.96
CA LEU A 104 -38.10 43.00 -17.79
C LEU A 104 -37.28 42.72 -16.51
N PRO A 105 -36.26 43.53 -16.15
CA PRO A 105 -35.49 43.32 -14.92
C PRO A 105 -36.27 43.57 -13.62
N ALA A 106 -37.40 44.29 -13.71
CA ALA A 106 -38.19 44.69 -12.54
C ALA A 106 -39.42 43.79 -12.29
N LEU A 107 -39.73 42.86 -13.20
CA LEU A 107 -40.82 41.90 -13.02
C LEU A 107 -40.51 40.93 -11.86
N PRO A 108 -41.47 40.65 -10.95
CA PRO A 108 -41.28 39.72 -9.84
C PRO A 108 -41.13 38.26 -10.33
N GLU A 109 -40.58 37.38 -9.48
CA GLU A 109 -40.42 35.95 -9.81
C GLU A 109 -41.75 35.23 -10.07
N SER A 110 -42.86 35.72 -9.51
CA SER A 110 -44.22 35.19 -9.75
C SER A 110 -44.67 35.32 -11.21
N GLU A 111 -44.15 36.30 -11.95
CA GLU A 111 -44.53 36.61 -13.34
C GLU A 111 -43.60 35.97 -14.38
N LYS A 112 -43.14 34.75 -14.10
CA LYS A 112 -42.21 34.01 -14.96
C LYS A 112 -42.73 33.79 -16.38
N VAL A 113 -44.05 33.58 -16.54
CA VAL A 113 -44.69 33.41 -17.86
C VAL A 113 -44.54 34.67 -18.71
N LEU A 114 -44.73 35.84 -18.10
CA LEU A 114 -44.58 37.13 -18.76
C LEU A 114 -43.11 37.41 -19.09
N GLN A 115 -42.19 37.16 -18.16
CA GLN A 115 -40.75 37.27 -18.40
C GLN A 115 -40.30 36.41 -19.59
N ASP A 116 -40.71 35.13 -19.65
CA ASP A 116 -40.38 34.22 -20.75
C ASP A 116 -41.00 34.70 -22.08
N ALA A 117 -42.20 35.29 -22.06
CA ALA A 117 -42.86 35.85 -23.25
C ALA A 117 -42.13 37.09 -23.79
N ILE A 118 -41.69 38.01 -22.93
CA ILE A 118 -40.89 39.19 -23.32
C ILE A 118 -39.51 38.76 -23.85
N GLN A 119 -38.86 37.78 -23.23
CA GLN A 119 -37.62 37.20 -23.75
C GLN A 119 -37.81 36.63 -25.17
N ARG A 120 -38.95 35.95 -25.41
CA ARG A 120 -39.29 35.41 -26.74
C ARG A 120 -39.48 36.50 -27.79
N ILE A 121 -40.07 37.64 -27.43
CA ILE A 121 -40.14 38.83 -28.30
C ILE A 121 -38.73 39.25 -28.69
N CYS A 122 -37.83 39.41 -27.72
CA CYS A 122 -36.45 39.82 -27.97
C CYS A 122 -35.71 38.82 -28.89
N GLU A 123 -35.92 37.51 -28.68
CA GLU A 123 -35.36 36.45 -29.54
C GLU A 123 -35.87 36.56 -30.98
N MET A 124 -37.18 36.72 -31.16
CA MET A 124 -37.79 36.83 -32.48
C MET A 124 -37.37 38.13 -33.18
N TRP A 125 -37.24 39.23 -32.44
CA TRP A 125 -36.77 40.52 -32.94
C TRP A 125 -35.33 40.41 -33.45
N TRP A 126 -34.46 39.75 -32.67
CA TRP A 126 -33.08 39.49 -33.05
C TRP A 126 -32.99 38.62 -34.32
N GLN A 127 -33.73 37.51 -34.37
CA GLN A 127 -33.75 36.59 -35.51
C GLN A 127 -34.22 37.26 -36.80
N LYS A 128 -35.19 38.18 -36.70
CA LYS A 128 -35.71 38.92 -37.85
C LYS A 128 -34.79 40.06 -38.30
N GLY A 129 -33.86 40.50 -37.46
CA GLY A 129 -32.87 41.52 -37.81
C GLY A 129 -33.42 42.94 -37.90
N LEU A 130 -34.48 43.24 -37.14
CA LEU A 130 -35.18 44.53 -37.14
C LEU A 130 -34.36 45.64 -36.46
N ASP A 131 -34.77 46.91 -36.66
CA ASP A 131 -34.12 48.07 -36.03
C ASP A 131 -34.14 47.95 -34.49
N GLY A 132 -33.08 48.42 -33.83
CA GLY A 132 -32.95 48.38 -32.37
C GLY A 132 -32.60 47.01 -31.78
N LYS A 133 -32.35 45.99 -32.62
CA LYS A 133 -31.97 44.63 -32.19
C LYS A 133 -30.74 44.60 -31.29
N GLU A 134 -29.80 45.54 -31.43
CA GLU A 134 -28.56 45.56 -30.65
C GLU A 134 -28.86 45.74 -29.16
N GLN A 135 -29.75 46.66 -28.81
CA GLN A 135 -30.13 46.93 -27.41
C GLN A 135 -30.90 45.75 -26.81
N LEU A 136 -31.89 45.22 -27.55
CA LEU A 136 -32.69 44.07 -27.12
C LEU A 136 -31.84 42.80 -27.00
N GLY A 137 -30.90 42.62 -27.94
CA GLY A 137 -29.95 41.53 -27.94
C GLY A 137 -29.01 41.57 -26.74
N LYS A 138 -28.52 42.77 -26.35
CA LYS A 138 -27.69 42.93 -25.14
C LYS A 138 -28.41 42.47 -23.87
N THR A 139 -29.62 42.98 -23.63
CA THR A 139 -30.41 42.62 -22.44
C THR A 139 -30.70 41.12 -22.41
N LEU A 140 -31.18 40.57 -23.52
CA LEU A 140 -31.48 39.14 -23.62
C LEU A 140 -30.23 38.27 -23.47
N PHE A 141 -29.08 38.70 -24.00
CA PHE A 141 -27.82 37.97 -23.88
C PHE A 141 -27.38 37.83 -22.43
N ILE A 142 -27.45 38.90 -21.63
CA ILE A 142 -27.12 38.87 -20.20
C ILE A 142 -28.02 37.88 -19.47
N ILE A 143 -29.34 37.94 -19.71
CA ILE A 143 -30.32 37.05 -19.08
C ILE A 143 -30.05 35.59 -19.42
N LEU A 144 -29.83 35.27 -20.70
CA LEU A 144 -29.55 33.90 -21.13
C LEU A 144 -28.19 33.41 -20.60
N LEU A 145 -27.20 34.28 -20.51
CA LEU A 145 -25.89 33.97 -19.96
C LEU A 145 -26.01 33.61 -18.46
N GLN A 146 -26.67 34.44 -17.66
CA GLN A 146 -26.95 34.16 -16.24
C GLN A 146 -27.77 32.86 -16.07
N LYS A 147 -28.83 32.68 -16.87
CA LYS A 147 -29.68 31.47 -16.85
C LYS A 147 -28.88 30.20 -17.16
N SER A 148 -27.95 30.26 -18.12
CA SER A 148 -27.11 29.12 -18.51
C SER A 148 -26.12 28.67 -17.41
N LEU A 149 -25.77 29.57 -16.49
CA LEU A 149 -24.84 29.32 -15.38
C LEU A 149 -25.54 28.86 -14.10
N ASN A 150 -26.86 28.98 -14.03
CA ASN A 150 -27.64 28.54 -12.88
C ASN A 150 -27.49 27.02 -12.63
N LYS A 151 -27.55 26.59 -11.36
CA LYS A 151 -27.57 25.18 -10.97
C LYS A 151 -28.66 24.39 -11.70
N ALA A 152 -29.83 24.99 -11.90
CA ALA A 152 -30.97 24.40 -12.62
C ALA A 152 -30.86 24.43 -14.15
N ALA A 153 -29.83 25.06 -14.72
CA ALA A 153 -29.69 25.22 -16.17
C ALA A 153 -29.70 23.88 -16.92
N LEU A 154 -30.42 23.82 -18.03
CA LEU A 154 -30.52 22.67 -18.92
C LEU A 154 -29.60 22.87 -20.14
N GLY A 155 -29.32 21.77 -20.84
CA GLY A 155 -28.54 21.84 -22.09
C GLY A 155 -29.20 22.71 -23.17
N ALA A 156 -30.53 22.90 -23.11
CA ALA A 156 -31.27 23.79 -24.00
C ALA A 156 -30.95 25.27 -23.78
N ASP A 157 -30.64 25.68 -22.54
CA ASP A 157 -30.29 27.07 -22.23
C ASP A 157 -28.95 27.45 -22.87
N VAL A 158 -27.98 26.52 -22.89
CA VAL A 158 -26.70 26.70 -23.60
C VAL A 158 -26.89 26.81 -25.11
N VAL A 159 -27.85 26.07 -25.68
CA VAL A 159 -28.18 26.15 -27.11
C VAL A 159 -28.81 27.50 -27.44
N ARG A 160 -29.72 28.00 -26.60
CA ARG A 160 -30.32 29.34 -26.76
C ARG A 160 -29.25 30.43 -26.71
N LEU A 161 -28.34 30.37 -25.73
CA LEU A 161 -27.21 31.29 -25.63
C LEU A 161 -26.33 31.25 -26.89
N TRP A 162 -26.01 30.06 -27.40
CA TRP A 162 -25.28 29.92 -28.66
C TRP A 162 -26.01 30.55 -29.83
N ASN A 163 -27.34 30.43 -29.95
CA ASN A 163 -28.07 31.06 -31.05
C ASN A 163 -28.01 32.60 -31.02
N LEU A 164 -27.80 33.20 -29.84
CA LEU A 164 -27.66 34.64 -29.65
C LEU A 164 -26.21 35.14 -29.56
N HIS A 165 -25.20 34.27 -29.77
CA HIS A 165 -23.78 34.60 -29.53
C HIS A 165 -23.28 35.88 -30.22
N GLN A 166 -23.83 36.24 -31.39
CA GLN A 166 -23.44 37.44 -32.13
C GLN A 166 -23.81 38.74 -31.40
N ALA A 167 -24.77 38.72 -30.48
CA ALA A 167 -25.11 39.89 -29.65
C ALA A 167 -23.93 40.34 -28.77
N LEU A 168 -22.97 39.45 -28.48
CA LEU A 168 -21.74 39.80 -27.79
C LEU A 168 -20.95 40.90 -28.51
N LEU A 169 -20.99 40.93 -29.85
CA LEU A 169 -20.26 41.93 -30.64
C LEU A 169 -20.83 43.35 -30.50
N CYS A 170 -22.03 43.49 -29.92
CA CYS A 170 -22.61 44.80 -29.64
C CYS A 170 -22.05 45.43 -28.35
N PHE A 171 -21.38 44.67 -27.49
CA PHE A 171 -20.78 45.17 -26.26
C PHE A 171 -19.43 45.82 -26.52
N ASP A 172 -19.22 47.01 -25.94
CA ASP A 172 -17.91 47.64 -25.92
C ASP A 172 -17.05 46.97 -24.84
N TYR A 173 -15.89 46.45 -25.24
CA TYR A 173 -14.99 45.75 -24.33
C TYR A 173 -14.41 46.68 -23.27
N ASP A 174 -14.13 47.95 -23.59
CA ASP A 174 -13.45 48.87 -22.68
C ASP A 174 -14.42 49.60 -21.72
N SER A 175 -15.73 49.42 -21.89
CA SER A 175 -16.76 49.96 -21.00
C SER A 175 -16.80 49.22 -19.64
N GLU A 176 -17.01 49.97 -18.56
CA GLU A 176 -17.20 49.41 -17.21
C GLU A 176 -18.49 48.59 -17.09
N GLU A 177 -19.53 48.94 -17.85
CA GLU A 177 -20.82 48.24 -17.90
C GLU A 177 -20.67 46.78 -18.38
N THR A 178 -19.59 46.48 -19.13
CA THR A 178 -19.31 45.16 -19.67
C THR A 178 -18.56 44.26 -18.67
N ASN A 179 -18.12 44.77 -17.52
CA ASN A 179 -17.35 43.98 -16.55
C ASN A 179 -18.13 42.78 -16.00
N GLU A 180 -19.42 42.96 -15.68
CA GLU A 180 -20.28 41.84 -15.26
C GLU A 180 -20.37 40.77 -16.36
N VAL A 181 -20.50 41.19 -17.61
CA VAL A 181 -20.55 40.27 -18.77
C VAL A 181 -19.25 39.50 -18.90
N LYS A 182 -18.09 40.17 -18.77
CA LYS A 182 -16.77 39.49 -18.79
C LYS A 182 -16.70 38.41 -17.71
N ASP A 183 -17.13 38.71 -16.49
CA ASP A 183 -17.10 37.75 -15.37
C ASP A 183 -18.01 36.55 -15.63
N LEU A 184 -19.23 36.77 -16.11
CA LEU A 184 -20.16 35.69 -16.49
C LEU A 184 -19.61 34.83 -17.64
N LEU A 185 -18.98 35.45 -18.65
CA LEU A 185 -18.34 34.73 -19.74
C LEU A 185 -17.18 33.86 -19.25
N LEU A 186 -16.37 34.33 -18.30
CA LEU A 186 -15.32 33.53 -17.69
C LEU A 186 -15.89 32.37 -16.87
N GLN A 187 -17.00 32.56 -16.16
CA GLN A 187 -17.68 31.47 -15.44
C GLN A 187 -18.15 30.34 -16.38
N CYS A 188 -18.43 30.64 -17.67
CA CYS A 188 -18.75 29.60 -18.65
C CYS A 188 -17.59 28.60 -18.85
N PHE A 189 -16.34 29.05 -18.75
CA PHE A 189 -15.15 28.18 -18.79
C PHE A 189 -14.96 27.36 -17.51
N MET A 190 -15.67 27.68 -16.44
CA MET A 190 -15.72 26.90 -15.19
C MET A 190 -16.85 25.84 -15.22
N SER A 191 -17.81 26.01 -16.13
CA SER A 191 -19.02 25.20 -16.20
C SER A 191 -18.83 23.90 -16.99
N VAL A 192 -18.89 22.76 -16.31
CA VAL A 192 -18.84 21.43 -16.95
C VAL A 192 -19.97 21.25 -17.98
N LYS A 193 -21.13 21.88 -17.76
CA LYS A 193 -22.27 21.85 -18.71
C LYS A 193 -21.88 22.47 -20.05
N HIS A 194 -21.27 23.66 -20.02
CA HIS A 194 -20.81 24.35 -21.22
C HIS A 194 -19.70 23.57 -21.94
N ILE A 195 -18.74 23.02 -21.20
CA ILE A 195 -17.60 22.31 -21.81
C ILE A 195 -18.04 20.98 -22.45
N LYS A 196 -18.96 20.24 -21.83
CA LYS A 196 -19.43 18.94 -22.36
C LYS A 196 -20.43 19.07 -23.51
N LYS A 197 -21.21 20.16 -23.57
CA LYS A 197 -22.20 20.38 -24.64
C LYS A 197 -21.52 20.89 -25.91
N GLU A 198 -21.94 20.39 -27.07
CA GLU A 198 -21.34 20.76 -28.38
C GLU A 198 -21.52 22.24 -28.70
N GLU A 199 -22.72 22.78 -28.51
CA GLU A 199 -23.03 24.20 -28.70
C GLU A 199 -22.27 25.07 -27.68
N GLY A 200 -22.10 24.58 -26.46
CA GLY A 200 -21.27 25.23 -25.45
C GLY A 200 -19.81 25.32 -25.88
N ARG A 201 -19.21 24.25 -26.42
CA ARG A 201 -17.84 24.31 -26.97
C ARG A 201 -17.72 25.29 -28.14
N ARG A 202 -18.72 25.36 -29.02
CA ARG A 202 -18.75 26.36 -30.11
C ARG A 202 -18.78 27.78 -29.56
N PHE A 203 -19.61 28.02 -28.55
CA PHE A 203 -19.69 29.30 -27.84
C PHE A 203 -18.36 29.68 -27.20
N LEU A 204 -17.79 28.81 -26.37
CA LEU A 204 -16.51 29.04 -25.70
C LEU A 204 -15.37 29.29 -26.72
N SER A 205 -15.37 28.58 -27.85
CA SER A 205 -14.37 28.79 -28.91
C SER A 205 -14.53 30.15 -29.59
N PHE A 206 -15.76 30.64 -29.74
CA PHE A 206 -16.07 31.96 -30.31
C PHE A 206 -15.59 33.10 -29.41
N LEU A 207 -15.58 32.93 -28.09
CA LEU A 207 -15.13 33.99 -27.17
C LEU A 207 -13.66 34.39 -27.37
N PHE A 208 -12.83 33.51 -27.96
CA PHE A 208 -11.45 33.82 -28.32
C PHE A 208 -11.32 34.85 -29.46
N SER A 209 -12.38 35.09 -30.25
CA SER A 209 -12.37 36.10 -31.32
C SER A 209 -12.96 37.45 -30.90
N TRP A 210 -13.32 37.64 -29.63
CA TRP A 210 -13.98 38.88 -29.18
C TRP A 210 -12.98 40.01 -28.87
N ASN A 211 -11.96 39.74 -28.05
CA ASN A 211 -10.91 40.72 -27.73
C ASN A 211 -9.59 40.01 -27.35
N VAL A 212 -8.44 40.55 -27.79
CA VAL A 212 -7.11 39.98 -27.55
C VAL A 212 -6.74 39.90 -26.06
N ASN A 213 -7.15 40.87 -25.25
CA ASN A 213 -6.91 40.84 -23.80
C ASN A 213 -7.80 39.81 -23.12
N PHE A 214 -9.01 39.59 -23.64
CA PHE A 214 -9.92 38.58 -23.11
C PHE A 214 -9.39 37.16 -23.29
N ILE A 215 -8.64 36.86 -24.36
CA ILE A 215 -7.95 35.57 -24.55
C ILE A 215 -7.08 35.23 -23.34
N LYS A 216 -6.30 36.21 -22.85
CA LYS A 216 -5.42 36.03 -21.68
C LYS A 216 -6.23 35.75 -20.41
N MET A 217 -7.35 36.42 -20.23
CA MET A 217 -8.28 36.19 -19.11
C MET A 217 -8.90 34.79 -19.18
N ILE A 218 -9.36 34.37 -20.35
CA ILE A 218 -9.88 33.01 -20.59
C ILE A 218 -8.81 31.97 -20.20
N HIS A 219 -7.59 32.13 -20.69
CA HIS A 219 -6.51 31.20 -20.43
C HIS A 219 -6.15 31.12 -18.94
N GLY A 220 -6.06 32.27 -18.27
CA GLY A 220 -5.86 32.33 -16.82
C GLY A 220 -6.96 31.60 -16.04
N THR A 221 -8.23 31.81 -16.42
CA THR A 221 -9.37 31.11 -15.82
C THR A 221 -9.28 29.61 -16.02
N VAL A 222 -9.02 29.13 -17.24
CA VAL A 222 -8.88 27.69 -17.51
C VAL A 222 -7.74 27.09 -16.68
N LYS A 223 -6.58 27.75 -16.61
CA LYS A 223 -5.43 27.29 -15.81
C LYS A 223 -5.78 27.13 -14.34
N ASN A 224 -6.45 28.13 -13.75
CA ASN A 224 -6.87 28.09 -12.35
C ASN A 224 -7.86 26.95 -12.06
N GLN A 225 -8.66 26.56 -13.06
CA GLN A 225 -9.61 25.46 -12.93
C GLN A 225 -9.04 24.07 -13.18
N LEU A 226 -7.86 23.95 -13.83
CA LEU A 226 -7.29 22.65 -14.18
C LEU A 226 -7.14 21.73 -12.97
N GLN A 227 -6.83 22.25 -11.78
CA GLN A 227 -6.71 21.41 -10.58
C GLN A 227 -8.04 20.74 -10.18
N PHE A 228 -9.18 21.42 -10.40
CA PHE A 228 -10.51 20.95 -9.99
C PHE A 228 -11.19 20.09 -11.06
N PHE A 229 -10.83 20.25 -12.34
CA PHE A 229 -11.48 19.49 -13.40
C PHE A 229 -11.11 18.00 -13.41
N PRO A 230 -12.06 17.10 -13.71
CA PRO A 230 -11.73 15.71 -13.93
C PRO A 230 -10.93 15.54 -15.23
N ARG A 231 -10.06 14.53 -15.25
CA ARG A 231 -9.19 14.19 -16.39
C ARG A 231 -9.97 14.02 -17.70
N SER A 232 -11.16 13.41 -17.64
CA SER A 232 -12.04 13.20 -18.80
C SER A 232 -12.55 14.48 -19.48
N LEU A 233 -12.41 15.65 -18.83
CA LEU A 233 -12.82 16.91 -19.41
C LEU A 233 -11.76 17.51 -20.36
N MET A 234 -10.50 17.06 -20.26
CA MET A 234 -9.38 17.68 -20.98
C MET A 234 -9.52 17.60 -22.49
N GLU A 235 -10.07 16.51 -23.02
CA GLU A 235 -10.33 16.36 -24.45
C GLU A 235 -11.26 17.46 -24.99
N TYR A 236 -12.32 17.79 -24.24
CA TYR A 236 -13.27 18.85 -24.61
C TYR A 236 -12.67 20.24 -24.49
N ILE A 237 -11.86 20.50 -23.46
CA ILE A 237 -11.13 21.77 -23.31
C ILE A 237 -10.14 21.94 -24.47
N SER A 238 -9.42 20.88 -24.82
CA SER A 238 -8.48 20.88 -25.95
C SER A 238 -9.18 21.20 -27.26
N GLU A 239 -10.36 20.63 -27.46
CA GLU A 239 -11.17 20.90 -28.63
C GLU A 239 -11.59 22.38 -28.71
N VAL A 240 -11.92 23.03 -27.59
CA VAL A 240 -12.24 24.47 -27.55
C VAL A 240 -11.05 25.31 -28.03
N TYR A 241 -9.86 25.08 -27.48
CA TYR A 241 -8.64 25.79 -27.91
C TYR A 241 -8.32 25.52 -29.39
N PHE A 242 -8.45 24.27 -29.84
CA PHE A 242 -8.17 23.89 -31.23
C PHE A 242 -9.17 24.52 -32.22
N ARG A 243 -10.46 24.57 -31.87
CA ARG A 243 -11.49 25.24 -32.67
C ARG A 243 -11.28 26.75 -32.71
N ALA A 244 -10.89 27.36 -31.60
CA ALA A 244 -10.51 28.77 -31.56
C ALA A 244 -9.30 29.04 -32.48
N TRP A 245 -8.23 28.25 -32.34
CA TRP A 245 -7.01 28.38 -33.16
C TRP A 245 -7.28 28.32 -34.66
N LYS A 246 -8.21 27.47 -35.09
CA LYS A 246 -8.61 27.40 -36.51
C LYS A 246 -9.38 28.61 -37.03
N LYS A 247 -10.03 29.37 -36.15
CA LYS A 247 -10.95 30.46 -36.52
C LYS A 247 -10.30 31.84 -36.46
N VAL A 248 -9.39 32.05 -35.51
CA VAL A 248 -8.74 33.34 -35.31
C VAL A 248 -7.58 33.55 -36.30
N SER A 249 -7.25 34.81 -36.57
CA SER A 249 -6.14 35.21 -37.46
C SER A 249 -5.50 36.52 -36.98
N GLY A 250 -4.33 36.87 -37.52
CA GLY A 250 -3.59 38.08 -37.13
C GLY A 250 -3.18 38.06 -35.64
N GLU A 251 -3.32 39.20 -34.98
CA GLU A 251 -2.94 39.38 -33.56
C GLU A 251 -3.62 38.38 -32.61
N PHE A 252 -4.88 38.01 -32.87
CA PHE A 252 -5.61 37.02 -32.05
C PHE A 252 -4.94 35.64 -32.10
N LEU A 253 -4.42 35.25 -33.27
CA LEU A 253 -3.73 33.98 -33.44
C LEU A 253 -2.39 33.98 -32.71
N GLU A 254 -1.63 35.07 -32.82
CA GLU A 254 -0.33 35.23 -32.12
C GLU A 254 -0.50 35.12 -30.61
N ILE A 255 -1.49 35.82 -30.03
CA ILE A 255 -1.78 35.73 -28.60
C ILE A 255 -2.22 34.32 -28.20
N LEU A 256 -3.10 33.68 -28.97
CA LEU A 256 -3.56 32.32 -28.65
C LEU A 256 -2.41 31.30 -28.71
N GLU A 257 -1.53 31.41 -29.70
CA GLU A 257 -0.40 30.52 -29.85
C GLU A 257 0.66 30.73 -28.76
N HIS A 258 1.11 31.97 -28.54
CA HIS A 258 2.24 32.27 -27.67
C HIS A 258 1.84 32.41 -26.20
N ASN A 259 0.68 33.01 -25.89
CA ASN A 259 0.25 33.21 -24.51
C ASN A 259 -0.59 32.06 -23.96
N CYS A 260 -1.07 31.13 -24.80
CA CYS A 260 -1.89 30.01 -24.33
C CYS A 260 -1.32 28.64 -24.69
N ILE A 261 -1.18 28.32 -25.98
CA ILE A 261 -0.74 26.97 -26.40
C ILE A 261 0.71 26.73 -25.96
N GLN A 262 1.61 27.69 -26.23
CA GLN A 262 3.01 27.60 -25.81
C GLN A 262 3.17 27.67 -24.28
N ASP A 263 2.27 28.37 -23.57
CA ASP A 263 2.23 28.33 -22.10
C ASP A 263 1.90 26.92 -21.58
N PHE A 264 0.93 26.23 -22.18
CA PHE A 264 0.68 24.81 -21.86
C PHE A 264 1.89 23.92 -22.20
N MET A 265 2.57 24.16 -23.31
CA MET A 265 3.80 23.42 -23.65
C MET A 265 4.89 23.64 -22.60
N HIS A 266 5.10 24.88 -22.16
CA HIS A 266 6.04 25.22 -21.09
C HIS A 266 5.68 24.51 -19.78
N HIS A 267 4.42 24.56 -19.35
CA HIS A 267 3.97 23.87 -18.14
C HIS A 267 4.03 22.34 -18.27
N GLY A 268 3.79 21.79 -19.46
CA GLY A 268 3.94 20.36 -19.74
C GLY A 268 5.38 19.87 -19.58
N ILE A 269 6.38 20.75 -19.76
CA ILE A 269 7.80 20.48 -19.54
C ILE A 269 8.18 20.67 -18.07
N HIS A 270 7.77 21.79 -17.47
CA HIS A 270 8.33 22.26 -16.19
C HIS A 270 7.55 21.85 -14.95
N LEU A 271 6.29 21.41 -15.07
CA LEU A 271 5.52 20.96 -13.92
C LEU A 271 6.10 19.64 -13.35
N PRO A 272 6.21 19.50 -12.02
CA PRO A 272 6.54 18.23 -11.40
C PRO A 272 5.52 17.15 -11.75
N LYS A 273 5.96 15.90 -11.96
CA LYS A 273 5.09 14.76 -12.26
C LYS A 273 4.11 14.43 -11.14
N SER A 274 4.41 14.83 -9.91
CA SER A 274 3.54 14.73 -8.75
C SER A 274 2.37 15.73 -8.77
N SER A 275 2.41 16.75 -9.62
CA SER A 275 1.33 17.71 -9.75
C SER A 275 0.08 17.06 -10.36
N SER A 276 -1.07 17.27 -9.72
CA SER A 276 -2.38 16.81 -10.20
C SER A 276 -2.77 17.45 -11.55
N VAL A 277 -2.11 18.55 -11.92
CA VAL A 277 -2.34 19.30 -13.17
C VAL A 277 -1.44 18.82 -14.30
N HIS A 278 -0.25 18.29 -14.01
CA HIS A 278 0.73 17.89 -15.04
C HIS A 278 0.14 16.92 -16.07
N ILE A 279 -0.56 15.88 -15.60
CA ILE A 279 -1.17 14.89 -16.51
C ILE A 279 -2.28 15.51 -17.39
N LYS A 280 -3.01 16.49 -16.86
CA LYS A 280 -4.10 17.19 -17.56
C LYS A 280 -3.56 18.08 -18.67
N VAL A 281 -2.47 18.82 -18.38
CA VAL A 281 -1.77 19.62 -19.39
C VAL A 281 -1.20 18.73 -20.50
N ARG A 282 -0.59 17.58 -20.16
CA ARG A 282 -0.12 16.62 -21.15
C ARG A 282 -1.24 16.10 -22.06
N GLU A 283 -2.42 15.84 -21.52
CA GLU A 283 -3.58 15.43 -22.34
C GLU A 283 -4.04 16.52 -23.28
N ILE A 284 -4.02 17.78 -22.82
CA ILE A 284 -4.35 18.91 -23.68
C ILE A 284 -3.42 18.95 -24.90
N LEU A 285 -2.11 18.84 -24.68
CA LEU A 285 -1.12 18.85 -25.76
C LEU A 285 -1.24 17.61 -26.66
N THR A 286 -1.51 16.44 -26.09
CA THR A 286 -1.70 15.18 -26.83
C THR A 286 -2.81 15.32 -27.88
N TYR A 287 -3.86 16.12 -27.61
CA TYR A 287 -4.89 16.41 -28.59
C TYR A 287 -4.31 17.08 -29.84
N PHE A 288 -3.51 18.13 -29.69
CA PHE A 288 -2.86 18.82 -30.81
C PHE A 288 -1.90 17.89 -31.59
N HIS A 289 -1.11 17.06 -30.89
CA HIS A 289 -0.24 16.06 -31.54
C HIS A 289 -0.99 14.99 -32.32
N LYS A 290 -2.22 14.63 -31.89
CA LYS A 290 -3.08 13.74 -32.67
C LYS A 290 -3.64 14.43 -33.91
N GLN A 291 -4.04 15.70 -33.79
CA GLN A 291 -4.59 16.48 -34.90
C GLN A 291 -3.56 16.79 -35.99
N SER A 292 -2.26 16.86 -35.66
CA SER A 292 -1.21 17.16 -36.64
C SER A 292 -1.14 16.18 -37.81
N LYS A 293 -1.57 14.94 -37.59
CA LYS A 293 -1.58 13.88 -38.62
C LYS A 293 -2.74 13.98 -39.60
N VAL A 294 -3.76 14.77 -39.28
CA VAL A 294 -5.04 14.80 -40.01
C VAL A 294 -5.36 16.19 -40.54
N ARG A 295 -4.83 17.24 -39.93
CA ARG A 295 -5.19 18.63 -40.22
C ARG A 295 -3.95 19.42 -40.65
N GLN A 296 -4.08 20.11 -41.80
CA GLN A 296 -3.06 21.00 -42.34
C GLN A 296 -2.77 22.17 -41.39
N GLY A 297 -1.53 22.67 -41.41
CA GLY A 297 -1.06 23.82 -40.62
C GLY A 297 -0.68 23.52 -39.17
N VAL A 298 -1.13 22.39 -38.61
CA VAL A 298 -0.83 22.02 -37.22
C VAL A 298 0.64 21.62 -37.04
N GLU A 299 1.24 20.90 -38.01
CA GLU A 299 2.67 20.55 -37.96
C GLU A 299 3.56 21.79 -37.93
N GLU A 300 3.29 22.78 -38.79
CA GLU A 300 3.99 24.08 -38.84
C GLU A 300 3.88 24.84 -37.51
N MET A 301 2.66 24.94 -36.95
CA MET A 301 2.44 25.59 -35.66
C MET A 301 3.16 24.86 -34.52
N LEU A 302 3.12 23.53 -34.46
CA LEU A 302 3.86 22.76 -33.45
C LEU A 302 5.38 22.96 -33.60
N TYR A 303 5.90 22.97 -34.83
CA TYR A 303 7.31 23.25 -35.09
C TYR A 303 7.71 24.62 -34.55
N ARG A 304 6.99 25.69 -34.91
CA ARG A 304 7.23 27.06 -34.45
C ARG A 304 7.18 27.19 -32.92
N LEU A 305 6.15 26.63 -32.28
CA LEU A 305 5.94 26.80 -30.85
C LEU A 305 6.89 25.96 -30.00
N TYR A 306 7.32 24.79 -30.46
CA TYR A 306 8.30 23.98 -29.73
C TYR A 306 9.75 24.44 -29.90
N GLN A 307 10.08 25.10 -31.02
CA GLN A 307 11.44 25.52 -31.35
C GLN A 307 12.21 26.23 -30.21
N PRO A 308 11.64 27.22 -29.48
CA PRO A 308 12.38 27.90 -28.40
C PRO A 308 12.45 27.13 -27.07
N ILE A 309 11.59 26.12 -26.86
CA ILE A 309 11.39 25.49 -25.54
C ILE A 309 11.86 24.04 -25.47
N LEU A 310 11.52 23.21 -26.47
CA LEU A 310 11.66 21.76 -26.38
C LEU A 310 13.13 21.34 -26.38
N TRP A 311 13.88 21.83 -27.37
CA TRP A 311 15.30 21.47 -27.56
C TRP A 311 16.17 21.95 -26.39
N ARG A 312 15.85 23.12 -25.80
CA ARG A 312 16.50 23.61 -24.59
C ARG A 312 16.16 22.75 -23.37
N ALA A 313 14.91 22.32 -23.25
CA ALA A 313 14.45 21.50 -22.14
C ALA A 313 15.02 20.08 -22.16
N LEU A 314 15.22 19.49 -23.35
CA LEU A 314 15.93 18.21 -23.51
C LEU A 314 17.37 18.26 -22.99
N LYS A 315 17.97 19.47 -22.93
CA LYS A 315 19.35 19.72 -22.44
C LYS A 315 19.36 20.41 -21.07
N ALA A 316 18.24 20.44 -20.35
CA ALA A 316 18.13 21.10 -19.05
C ALA A 316 18.96 20.40 -17.97
N ARG A 317 19.40 21.14 -16.94
CA ARG A 317 20.13 20.55 -15.79
C ARG A 317 19.27 19.57 -14.98
N ASN A 318 17.97 19.82 -14.87
CA ASN A 318 17.03 19.00 -14.12
C ASN A 318 16.57 17.78 -14.95
N ALA A 319 16.76 16.57 -14.43
CA ALA A 319 16.41 15.32 -15.10
C ALA A 319 14.90 15.10 -15.30
N GLU A 320 14.06 15.63 -14.40
CA GLU A 320 12.61 15.53 -14.54
C GLU A 320 12.12 16.41 -15.70
N VAL A 321 12.67 17.61 -15.83
CA VAL A 321 12.42 18.51 -16.97
C VAL A 321 12.82 17.83 -18.29
N ARG A 322 14.02 17.23 -18.36
CA ARG A 322 14.45 16.47 -19.55
C ARG A 322 13.51 15.30 -19.86
N SER A 323 13.07 14.56 -18.83
CA SER A 323 12.13 13.44 -19.00
C SER A 323 10.75 13.90 -19.48
N ASN A 324 10.22 15.01 -18.97
CA ASN A 324 8.95 15.58 -19.44
C ASN A 324 9.06 16.10 -20.88
N ALA A 325 10.17 16.78 -21.21
CA ALA A 325 10.47 17.19 -22.57
C ALA A 325 10.56 16.00 -23.53
N ALA A 326 11.20 14.90 -23.11
CA ALA A 326 11.27 13.66 -23.88
C ALA A 326 9.88 13.08 -24.20
N PHE A 327 8.95 13.10 -23.24
CA PHE A 327 7.58 12.67 -23.50
C PHE A 327 6.88 13.52 -24.57
N LEU A 328 6.96 14.84 -24.47
CA LEU A 328 6.34 15.74 -25.45
C LEU A 328 7.02 15.65 -26.82
N PHE A 329 8.34 15.49 -26.85
CA PHE A 329 9.09 15.24 -28.08
C PHE A 329 8.60 13.98 -28.79
N VAL A 330 8.47 12.88 -28.06
CA VAL A 330 7.98 11.60 -28.60
C VAL A 330 6.55 11.72 -29.11
N ASP A 331 5.66 12.36 -28.36
CA ASP A 331 4.26 12.56 -28.74
C ASP A 331 4.16 13.42 -30.03
N ALA A 332 5.02 14.42 -30.17
CA ALA A 332 5.10 15.31 -31.32
C ALA A 332 5.92 14.76 -32.50
N PHE A 333 6.62 13.63 -32.35
CA PHE A 333 7.54 13.11 -33.36
C PHE A 333 6.82 12.63 -34.65
N PRO A 334 7.31 12.98 -35.85
CA PRO A 334 8.41 13.92 -36.10
C PRO A 334 7.92 15.39 -36.01
N VAL A 335 8.73 16.25 -35.39
CA VAL A 335 8.48 17.70 -35.35
C VAL A 335 9.05 18.30 -36.64
N ARG A 336 8.19 18.81 -37.52
CA ARG A 336 8.59 19.26 -38.86
C ARG A 336 7.79 20.44 -39.36
N ASP A 337 8.40 21.22 -40.25
CA ASP A 337 7.74 22.27 -41.02
C ASP A 337 7.51 21.78 -42.46
N PRO A 338 6.25 21.62 -42.91
CA PRO A 338 5.94 21.20 -44.27
C PRO A 338 6.45 22.13 -45.38
N SER A 339 6.86 23.37 -45.05
CA SER A 339 7.41 24.33 -46.01
C SER A 339 8.87 24.07 -46.39
N PHE A 340 9.59 23.23 -45.63
CA PHE A 340 11.00 22.93 -45.86
C PHE A 340 11.23 22.12 -47.13
N LYS A 341 12.39 22.34 -47.75
CA LYS A 341 12.87 21.50 -48.86
C LYS A 341 13.30 20.12 -48.34
N ALA A 342 13.38 19.13 -49.23
CA ALA A 342 13.74 17.76 -48.86
C ALA A 342 15.07 17.69 -48.07
N GLU A 343 16.11 18.41 -48.51
CA GLU A 343 17.41 18.44 -47.82
C GLU A 343 17.33 19.05 -46.41
N GLU A 344 16.54 20.10 -46.23
CA GLU A 344 16.33 20.75 -44.93
C GLU A 344 15.54 19.83 -43.99
N MET A 345 14.51 19.17 -44.51
CA MET A 345 13.72 18.18 -43.79
C MET A 345 14.59 17.01 -43.33
N ASP A 346 15.43 16.46 -44.20
CA ASP A 346 16.32 15.34 -43.87
C ASP A 346 17.29 15.72 -42.74
N ASN A 347 17.85 16.93 -42.78
CA ASN A 347 18.70 17.46 -41.71
C ASN A 347 17.95 17.60 -40.37
N GLU A 348 16.70 18.05 -40.38
CA GLU A 348 15.90 18.17 -39.16
C GLU A 348 15.50 16.81 -38.58
N ILE A 349 15.18 15.83 -39.42
CA ILE A 349 14.90 14.47 -38.99
C ILE A 349 16.18 13.82 -38.42
N GLN A 350 17.33 14.05 -39.03
CA GLN A 350 18.62 13.55 -38.54
C GLN A 350 18.94 14.08 -37.14
N LYS A 351 18.75 15.38 -36.88
CA LYS A 351 18.90 15.98 -35.53
C LYS A 351 17.97 15.31 -34.51
N GLN A 352 16.74 14.98 -34.92
CA GLN A 352 15.79 14.32 -34.03
C GLN A 352 16.22 12.88 -33.69
N PHE A 353 16.85 12.15 -34.62
CA PHE A 353 17.45 10.86 -34.30
C PHE A 353 18.61 10.99 -33.31
N GLU A 354 19.46 12.03 -33.44
CA GLU A 354 20.54 12.31 -32.49
C GLU A 354 20.02 12.60 -31.08
N GLU A 355 18.90 13.33 -30.96
CA GLU A 355 18.25 13.56 -29.67
C GLU A 355 17.66 12.26 -29.07
N LEU A 356 17.16 11.34 -29.90
CA LEU A 356 16.73 10.01 -29.41
C LEU A 356 17.89 9.20 -28.83
N PHE A 357 19.07 9.21 -29.47
CA PHE A 357 20.27 8.59 -28.89
C PHE A 357 20.69 9.28 -27.59
N SER A 358 20.68 10.62 -27.57
CA SER A 358 21.01 11.41 -26.37
C SER A 358 20.12 11.06 -25.18
N LEU A 359 18.83 10.79 -25.41
CA LEU A 359 17.91 10.34 -24.36
C LEU A 359 18.25 8.95 -23.82
N LEU A 360 18.70 8.02 -24.67
CA LEU A 360 19.15 6.69 -24.26
C LEU A 360 20.49 6.73 -23.50
N GLU A 361 21.29 7.77 -23.72
CA GLU A 361 22.61 7.96 -23.10
C GLU A 361 22.62 8.92 -21.91
N ASP A 362 21.45 9.43 -21.50
CA ASP A 362 21.34 10.43 -20.44
C ASP A 362 21.95 9.95 -19.11
N PRO A 363 22.69 10.80 -18.37
CA PRO A 363 23.30 10.40 -17.11
C PRO A 363 22.30 9.98 -16.02
N HIS A 364 21.03 10.38 -16.13
CA HIS A 364 20.01 10.09 -15.14
C HIS A 364 19.07 8.95 -15.57
N PRO A 365 18.90 7.90 -14.73
CA PRO A 365 18.08 6.72 -15.07
C PRO A 365 16.63 7.01 -15.48
N VAL A 366 16.00 8.03 -14.88
CA VAL A 366 14.61 8.42 -15.21
C VAL A 366 14.46 8.87 -16.67
N VAL A 367 15.47 9.56 -17.21
CA VAL A 367 15.46 10.06 -18.59
C VAL A 367 15.70 8.89 -19.52
N ARG A 368 16.69 8.03 -19.26
CA ARG A 368 16.92 6.82 -20.06
C ARG A 368 15.73 5.87 -20.09
N SER A 369 15.04 5.69 -18.97
CA SER A 369 13.79 4.90 -18.94
C SER A 369 12.70 5.52 -19.82
N THR A 370 12.61 6.85 -19.85
CA THR A 370 11.69 7.59 -20.73
C THR A 370 12.13 7.49 -22.19
N GLY A 371 13.44 7.56 -22.46
CA GLY A 371 14.03 7.40 -23.77
C GLY A 371 13.75 6.02 -24.37
N VAL A 372 13.90 4.95 -23.58
CA VAL A 372 13.52 3.58 -23.98
C VAL A 372 12.06 3.53 -24.43
N LEU A 373 11.14 4.05 -23.61
CA LEU A 373 9.73 4.10 -23.96
C LEU A 373 9.50 4.91 -25.25
N GLY A 374 10.13 6.08 -25.36
CA GLY A 374 10.00 6.96 -26.52
C GLY A 374 10.48 6.32 -27.81
N VAL A 375 11.70 5.77 -27.78
CA VAL A 375 12.31 5.10 -28.93
C VAL A 375 11.51 3.88 -29.34
N THR A 376 11.07 3.04 -28.40
CA THR A 376 10.24 1.87 -28.75
C THR A 376 8.89 2.26 -29.37
N GLN A 377 8.26 3.35 -28.92
CA GLN A 377 7.02 3.86 -29.53
C GLN A 377 7.25 4.41 -30.94
N ILE A 378 8.30 5.22 -31.13
CA ILE A 378 8.65 5.80 -32.43
C ILE A 378 9.01 4.70 -33.43
N THR A 379 9.90 3.77 -33.05
CA THR A 379 10.32 2.66 -33.91
C THR A 379 9.16 1.74 -34.28
N SER A 380 8.27 1.41 -33.34
CA SER A 380 7.08 0.60 -33.62
C SER A 380 6.16 1.27 -34.66
N LYS A 381 5.92 2.58 -34.51
CA LYS A 381 4.97 3.36 -35.31
C LYS A 381 5.51 3.79 -36.69
N TYR A 382 6.80 4.11 -36.78
CA TYR A 382 7.44 4.64 -37.98
C TYR A 382 8.45 3.67 -38.60
N TRP A 383 8.32 2.38 -38.33
CA TRP A 383 9.27 1.33 -38.75
C TRP A 383 9.66 1.41 -40.23
N GLU A 384 8.70 1.62 -41.12
CA GLU A 384 8.95 1.67 -42.57
C GLU A 384 9.58 2.99 -43.03
N MET A 385 9.47 4.06 -42.24
CA MET A 385 9.98 5.39 -42.56
C MET A 385 11.38 5.63 -42.01
N ILE A 386 11.81 4.88 -41.00
CA ILE A 386 13.13 5.03 -40.37
C ILE A 386 14.16 4.19 -41.14
N PRO A 387 15.34 4.73 -41.47
CA PRO A 387 16.39 3.95 -42.13
C PRO A 387 16.76 2.68 -41.35
N PRO A 388 16.90 1.51 -42.01
CA PRO A 388 17.17 0.24 -41.33
C PRO A 388 18.42 0.23 -40.44
N ALA A 389 19.47 0.98 -40.82
CA ALA A 389 20.68 1.13 -40.01
C ALA A 389 20.38 1.80 -38.66
N ILE A 390 19.58 2.88 -38.66
CA ILE A 390 19.18 3.61 -37.44
C ILE A 390 18.29 2.73 -36.55
N LEU A 391 17.35 1.98 -37.13
CA LEU A 391 16.55 1.01 -36.36
C LEU A 391 17.43 -0.03 -35.67
N ALA A 392 18.40 -0.60 -36.39
CA ALA A 392 19.32 -1.59 -35.84
C ALA A 392 20.15 -1.01 -34.69
N ASP A 393 20.67 0.21 -34.83
CA ASP A 393 21.52 0.84 -33.81
C ASP A 393 20.73 1.23 -32.57
N LEU A 394 19.51 1.81 -32.72
CA LEU A 394 18.63 2.12 -31.59
C LEU A 394 18.26 0.85 -30.81
N LEU A 395 17.87 -0.23 -31.50
CA LEU A 395 17.50 -1.47 -30.84
C LEU A 395 18.69 -2.17 -30.20
N LYS A 396 19.88 -2.18 -30.84
CA LYS A 396 21.11 -2.66 -30.23
C LYS A 396 21.48 -1.88 -28.97
N LYS A 397 21.29 -0.56 -28.94
CA LYS A 397 21.51 0.26 -27.74
C LYS A 397 20.57 -0.17 -26.61
N ILE A 398 19.28 -0.36 -26.92
CA ILE A 398 18.26 -0.80 -25.95
C ILE A 398 18.57 -2.21 -25.41
N THR A 399 18.83 -3.18 -26.28
CA THR A 399 19.01 -4.59 -25.88
C THR A 399 20.42 -4.91 -25.41
N GLY A 400 21.44 -4.19 -25.90
CA GLY A 400 22.85 -4.45 -25.59
C GLY A 400 23.36 -3.67 -24.39
N GLU A 401 22.93 -2.42 -24.21
CA GLU A 401 23.43 -1.56 -23.13
C GLU A 401 22.38 -1.35 -22.05
N LEU A 402 21.18 -0.85 -22.40
CA LEU A 402 20.17 -0.49 -21.40
C LEU A 402 19.51 -1.68 -20.71
N ALA A 403 19.46 -2.84 -21.36
CA ALA A 403 19.06 -4.09 -20.73
C ALA A 403 20.02 -4.53 -19.60
N CYS A 404 21.26 -4.03 -19.63
CA CYS A 404 22.34 -4.31 -18.68
C CYS A 404 22.74 -3.05 -17.88
N ASP A 405 21.86 -2.05 -17.79
CA ASP A 405 22.12 -0.80 -17.08
C ASP A 405 22.58 -1.02 -15.64
N ILE A 406 23.82 -0.63 -15.33
CA ILE A 406 24.43 -0.88 -14.01
C ILE A 406 23.84 0.01 -12.91
N THR A 407 23.29 1.18 -13.28
CA THR A 407 22.90 2.22 -12.33
C THR A 407 21.49 2.06 -11.81
N SER A 408 20.58 1.45 -12.60
CA SER A 408 19.17 1.34 -12.21
C SER A 408 18.45 0.14 -12.80
N ALA A 409 17.80 -0.62 -11.91
CA ALA A 409 16.87 -1.67 -12.30
C ALA A 409 15.61 -1.12 -12.99
N ASP A 410 15.25 0.16 -12.83
CA ASP A 410 14.10 0.75 -13.53
C ASP A 410 14.35 0.90 -15.03
N VAL A 411 15.58 1.22 -15.43
CA VAL A 411 15.97 1.27 -16.84
C VAL A 411 15.88 -0.12 -17.45
N ARG A 412 16.53 -1.13 -16.83
CA ARG A 412 16.48 -2.52 -17.29
C ARG A 412 15.05 -3.07 -17.35
N CYS A 413 14.24 -2.75 -16.35
CA CYS A 413 12.81 -3.13 -16.32
C CYS A 413 12.04 -2.46 -17.47
N SER A 414 12.33 -1.18 -17.75
CA SER A 414 11.67 -0.43 -18.83
C SER A 414 11.96 -1.03 -20.20
N VAL A 415 13.18 -1.52 -20.45
CA VAL A 415 13.52 -2.23 -21.69
C VAL A 415 12.56 -3.38 -21.94
N PHE A 416 12.41 -4.29 -20.99
CA PHE A 416 11.54 -5.47 -21.18
C PHE A 416 10.05 -5.16 -21.15
N LYS A 417 9.64 -4.05 -20.52
CA LYS A 417 8.26 -3.55 -20.62
C LYS A 417 7.95 -2.93 -22.00
N CYS A 418 8.95 -2.36 -22.66
CA CYS A 418 8.75 -1.60 -23.90
C CYS A 418 9.00 -2.41 -25.18
N ILE A 419 9.87 -3.43 -25.16
CA ILE A 419 10.05 -4.36 -26.29
C ILE A 419 8.70 -4.96 -26.79
N PRO A 420 7.75 -5.35 -25.93
CA PRO A 420 6.41 -5.76 -26.34
C PRO A 420 5.67 -4.81 -27.28
N VAL A 421 5.91 -3.49 -27.19
CA VAL A 421 5.31 -2.47 -28.08
C VAL A 421 5.85 -2.58 -29.51
N ILE A 422 7.12 -2.96 -29.66
CA ILE A 422 7.74 -3.18 -30.97
C ILE A 422 7.26 -4.50 -31.56
N LEU A 423 7.11 -5.54 -30.72
CA LEU A 423 6.64 -6.87 -31.13
C LEU A 423 5.23 -6.88 -31.73
N ASP A 424 4.41 -5.84 -31.51
CA ASP A 424 3.12 -5.67 -32.17
C ASP A 424 3.28 -5.39 -33.68
N ASN A 425 4.41 -4.82 -34.09
CA ASN A 425 4.77 -4.65 -35.49
C ASN A 425 5.50 -5.91 -36.00
N LYS A 426 4.86 -6.67 -36.90
CA LYS A 426 5.40 -7.92 -37.46
C LYS A 426 6.69 -7.73 -38.26
N LEU A 427 6.92 -6.56 -38.84
CA LEU A 427 8.15 -6.26 -39.58
C LEU A 427 9.38 -6.22 -38.67
N SER A 428 9.19 -6.07 -37.36
CA SER A 428 10.29 -6.06 -36.39
C SER A 428 10.79 -7.46 -36.00
N HIS A 429 10.00 -8.51 -36.25
CA HIS A 429 10.26 -9.85 -35.72
C HIS A 429 11.62 -10.41 -36.15
N PRO A 430 12.05 -10.32 -37.43
CA PRO A 430 13.34 -10.87 -37.86
C PRO A 430 14.54 -10.24 -37.13
N LEU A 431 14.50 -8.92 -36.90
CA LEU A 431 15.58 -8.22 -36.20
C LEU A 431 15.55 -8.52 -34.69
N LEU A 432 14.37 -8.54 -34.07
CA LEU A 432 14.24 -8.87 -32.65
C LEU A 432 14.63 -10.34 -32.35
N GLU A 433 14.32 -11.28 -33.24
CA GLU A 433 14.76 -12.68 -33.10
C GLU A 433 16.29 -12.80 -33.06
N GLN A 434 17.01 -11.93 -33.78
CA GLN A 434 18.48 -11.88 -33.74
C GLN A 434 19.03 -11.20 -32.48
N LEU A 435 18.37 -10.14 -31.98
CA LEU A 435 18.87 -9.33 -30.86
C LEU A 435 18.54 -9.91 -29.47
N LEU A 436 17.37 -10.51 -29.30
CA LEU A 436 16.89 -10.97 -27.99
C LEU A 436 17.74 -12.08 -27.32
N PRO A 437 18.41 -13.00 -28.02
CA PRO A 437 19.29 -13.99 -27.38
C PRO A 437 20.43 -13.38 -26.55
N ALA A 438 20.83 -12.12 -26.83
CA ALA A 438 21.86 -11.41 -26.06
C ALA A 438 21.41 -11.07 -24.63
N VAL A 439 20.10 -10.89 -24.39
CA VAL A 439 19.54 -10.50 -23.08
C VAL A 439 19.12 -11.69 -22.20
N ARG A 440 19.50 -12.91 -22.56
CA ARG A 440 19.11 -14.15 -21.83
C ARG A 440 19.44 -14.12 -20.33
N HIS A 441 20.50 -13.41 -19.95
CA HIS A 441 20.96 -13.31 -18.56
C HIS A 441 20.07 -12.40 -17.71
N SER A 442 19.22 -11.55 -18.31
CA SER A 442 18.25 -10.72 -17.59
C SER A 442 17.16 -11.53 -16.88
N LEU A 443 16.99 -12.82 -17.22
CA LEU A 443 16.19 -13.74 -16.43
C LEU A 443 16.77 -13.93 -15.00
N HIS A 444 18.08 -13.77 -14.83
CA HIS A 444 18.79 -13.89 -13.56
C HIS A 444 19.09 -12.53 -12.92
N ASP A 445 18.40 -11.46 -13.34
CA ASP A 445 18.58 -10.13 -12.74
C ASP A 445 18.32 -10.15 -11.23
N ASN A 446 19.13 -9.43 -10.45
CA ASN A 446 18.94 -9.35 -9.00
C ASN A 446 17.58 -8.76 -8.61
N SER A 447 17.00 -7.90 -9.47
CA SER A 447 15.72 -7.25 -9.24
C SER A 447 14.55 -8.08 -9.76
N GLU A 448 13.63 -8.46 -8.87
CA GLU A 448 12.42 -9.23 -9.21
C GLU A 448 11.58 -8.53 -10.31
N LYS A 449 11.43 -7.20 -10.24
CA LYS A 449 10.66 -6.43 -11.24
C LYS A 449 11.23 -6.54 -12.66
N VAL A 450 12.55 -6.71 -12.80
CA VAL A 450 13.20 -6.91 -14.10
C VAL A 450 12.92 -8.32 -14.60
N ARG A 451 13.07 -9.33 -13.73
CA ARG A 451 12.75 -10.72 -14.07
C ARG A 451 11.29 -10.90 -14.48
N VAL A 452 10.36 -10.23 -13.78
CA VAL A 452 8.93 -10.20 -14.14
C VAL A 452 8.74 -9.63 -15.55
N ALA A 453 9.29 -8.44 -15.81
CA ALA A 453 9.16 -7.79 -17.12
C ALA A 453 9.79 -8.63 -18.24
N PHE A 454 10.92 -9.28 -17.97
CA PHE A 454 11.59 -10.17 -18.92
C PHE A 454 10.72 -11.37 -19.30
N VAL A 455 10.14 -12.07 -18.32
CA VAL A 455 9.26 -13.22 -18.61
C VAL A 455 7.96 -12.78 -19.28
N ASP A 456 7.41 -11.61 -18.93
CA ASP A 456 6.26 -11.03 -19.64
C ASP A 456 6.59 -10.73 -21.12
N MET A 457 7.80 -10.26 -21.41
CA MET A 457 8.29 -10.12 -22.79
C MET A 457 8.40 -11.48 -23.51
N LEU A 458 8.93 -12.53 -22.86
CA LEU A 458 8.97 -13.88 -23.45
C LEU A 458 7.56 -14.44 -23.74
N LEU A 459 6.59 -14.17 -22.87
CA LEU A 459 5.19 -14.52 -23.09
C LEU A 459 4.61 -13.78 -24.30
N LYS A 460 4.94 -12.49 -24.47
CA LYS A 460 4.56 -11.71 -25.66
C LYS A 460 5.18 -12.33 -26.92
N VAL A 461 6.47 -12.66 -26.92
CA VAL A 461 7.16 -13.34 -28.04
C VAL A 461 6.47 -14.65 -28.42
N LYS A 462 6.12 -15.50 -27.42
CA LYS A 462 5.38 -16.75 -27.63
C LYS A 462 4.01 -16.49 -28.27
N THR A 463 3.30 -15.45 -27.84
CA THR A 463 1.95 -15.11 -28.30
C THR A 463 1.94 -14.55 -29.72
N THR A 464 2.88 -13.65 -30.03
CA THR A 464 3.02 -13.05 -31.37
C THR A 464 3.69 -13.97 -32.37
N LYS A 465 4.25 -15.11 -31.90
CA LYS A 465 5.05 -16.06 -32.68
C LYS A 465 6.27 -15.40 -33.35
N ALA A 466 6.83 -14.37 -32.71
CA ALA A 466 7.96 -13.61 -33.24
C ALA A 466 9.27 -14.41 -33.24
N ALA A 467 9.44 -15.30 -32.26
CA ALA A 467 10.58 -16.19 -32.13
C ALA A 467 10.22 -17.38 -31.22
N LYS A 468 11.04 -18.43 -31.24
CA LYS A 468 10.96 -19.51 -30.24
C LYS A 468 11.58 -19.01 -28.93
N PHE A 469 10.79 -18.93 -27.85
CA PHE A 469 11.29 -18.38 -26.57
C PHE A 469 12.49 -19.15 -26.01
N TRP A 470 12.61 -20.45 -26.30
CA TRP A 470 13.75 -21.27 -25.87
C TRP A 470 15.04 -20.99 -26.65
N ASN A 471 14.97 -20.33 -27.80
CA ASN A 471 16.14 -19.80 -28.51
C ASN A 471 16.64 -18.50 -27.86
N ILE A 472 15.76 -17.76 -27.18
CA ILE A 472 16.11 -16.55 -26.43
C ILE A 472 16.64 -16.95 -25.05
N CYS A 473 15.92 -17.80 -24.32
CA CYS A 473 16.29 -18.25 -23.00
C CYS A 473 16.21 -19.79 -22.90
N PRO A 474 17.34 -20.50 -22.77
CA PRO A 474 17.36 -21.96 -22.71
C PRO A 474 16.52 -22.53 -21.57
N MET A 475 16.01 -23.75 -21.75
CA MET A 475 15.16 -24.43 -20.76
C MET A 475 15.83 -24.53 -19.39
N GLU A 476 17.13 -24.83 -19.35
CA GLU A 476 17.92 -24.93 -18.11
C GLU A 476 17.83 -23.65 -17.26
N HIS A 477 17.97 -22.47 -17.88
CA HIS A 477 17.88 -21.19 -17.19
C HIS A 477 16.47 -20.95 -16.61
N LEU A 478 15.42 -21.32 -17.36
CA LEU A 478 14.04 -21.20 -16.94
C LEU A 478 13.73 -22.13 -15.76
N LEU A 479 14.20 -23.36 -15.78
CA LEU A 479 14.01 -24.34 -14.71
C LEU A 479 14.77 -23.94 -13.44
N THR A 480 16.05 -23.55 -13.57
CA THR A 480 16.85 -23.07 -12.43
C THR A 480 16.22 -21.85 -11.77
N ARG A 481 15.64 -20.91 -12.55
CA ARG A 481 14.85 -19.82 -11.94
C ARG A 481 13.57 -20.33 -11.29
N LEU A 482 12.80 -21.18 -11.96
CA LEU A 482 11.51 -21.65 -11.43
C LEU A 482 11.63 -22.31 -10.06
N GLU A 483 12.73 -23.04 -9.83
CA GLU A 483 13.06 -23.63 -8.53
C GLU A 483 13.13 -22.59 -7.39
N VAL A 484 13.87 -21.49 -7.62
CA VAL A 484 14.24 -20.54 -6.55
C VAL A 484 13.41 -19.26 -6.53
N ASP A 485 12.72 -18.92 -7.62
CA ASP A 485 12.04 -17.62 -7.72
C ASP A 485 10.77 -17.52 -6.87
N SER A 486 10.35 -16.27 -6.70
CA SER A 486 9.11 -15.89 -6.03
C SER A 486 7.88 -16.25 -6.87
N ARG A 487 6.70 -16.16 -6.26
CA ARG A 487 5.43 -16.45 -6.94
C ARG A 487 5.18 -15.58 -8.20
N PRO A 488 5.39 -14.25 -8.20
CA PRO A 488 5.15 -13.41 -9.38
C PRO A 488 5.92 -13.84 -10.63
N VAL A 489 7.17 -14.27 -10.48
CA VAL A 489 8.01 -14.77 -11.58
C VAL A 489 7.64 -16.22 -11.89
N SER A 490 7.56 -17.08 -10.87
CA SER A 490 7.28 -18.52 -11.01
C SER A 490 6.01 -18.77 -11.82
N ARG A 491 4.88 -18.11 -11.48
CA ARG A 491 3.62 -18.33 -12.21
C ARG A 491 3.74 -18.01 -13.70
N ARG A 492 4.55 -17.00 -14.08
CA ARG A 492 4.73 -16.61 -15.48
C ARG A 492 5.63 -17.59 -16.23
N ILE A 493 6.67 -18.10 -15.57
CA ILE A 493 7.49 -19.18 -16.13
C ILE A 493 6.61 -20.42 -16.33
N VAL A 494 5.74 -20.75 -15.36
CA VAL A 494 4.77 -21.84 -15.52
C VAL A 494 3.84 -21.61 -16.71
N ASN A 495 3.29 -20.41 -16.92
CA ASN A 495 2.50 -20.09 -18.12
C ASN A 495 3.31 -20.31 -19.42
N LEU A 496 4.56 -19.83 -19.42
CA LEU A 496 5.46 -19.95 -20.58
C LEU A 496 5.68 -21.43 -20.94
N LEU A 497 5.89 -22.27 -19.92
CA LEU A 497 6.19 -23.69 -20.03
C LEU A 497 4.94 -24.61 -20.02
N PHE A 498 3.74 -24.07 -19.82
CA PHE A 498 2.54 -24.86 -19.50
C PHE A 498 2.26 -25.96 -20.53
N ASN A 499 2.19 -25.58 -21.81
CA ASN A 499 1.94 -26.53 -22.90
C ASN A 499 3.09 -27.51 -23.16
N SER A 500 4.29 -27.27 -22.60
CA SER A 500 5.42 -28.20 -22.72
C SER A 500 5.33 -29.34 -21.72
N PHE A 501 4.84 -29.05 -20.50
CA PHE A 501 4.84 -30.02 -19.39
C PHE A 501 3.45 -30.49 -18.94
N PHE A 502 2.40 -29.78 -19.33
CA PHE A 502 1.01 -30.17 -19.12
C PHE A 502 0.12 -29.82 -20.33
N PRO A 503 0.33 -30.48 -21.49
CA PRO A 503 -0.45 -30.23 -22.70
C PRO A 503 -1.87 -30.82 -22.60
N THR A 504 -2.82 -30.05 -22.08
CA THR A 504 -4.21 -30.50 -21.83
C THR A 504 -4.97 -30.94 -23.08
N ASN A 505 -4.45 -30.66 -24.28
CA ASN A 505 -4.97 -31.12 -25.57
C ASN A 505 -4.43 -32.50 -26.01
N GLN A 506 -3.51 -33.11 -25.27
CA GLN A 506 -2.97 -34.45 -25.53
C GLN A 506 -3.53 -35.49 -24.55
N PRO A 507 -3.37 -36.81 -24.84
CA PRO A 507 -3.82 -37.88 -23.94
C PRO A 507 -3.19 -37.83 -22.55
N GLU A 508 -3.90 -38.35 -21.55
CA GLU A 508 -3.49 -38.32 -20.13
C GLU A 508 -2.12 -38.99 -19.88
N ASP A 509 -1.78 -40.02 -20.65
CA ASP A 509 -0.49 -40.72 -20.54
C ASP A 509 0.69 -39.80 -20.85
N VAL A 510 0.54 -38.91 -21.85
CA VAL A 510 1.56 -37.93 -22.20
C VAL A 510 1.77 -36.92 -21.07
N TRP A 511 0.72 -36.57 -20.31
CA TRP A 511 0.87 -35.65 -19.18
C TRP A 511 1.78 -36.23 -18.10
N CYS A 512 1.64 -37.53 -17.83
CA CYS A 512 2.49 -38.23 -16.89
C CYS A 512 3.93 -38.36 -17.41
N GLU A 513 4.12 -38.62 -18.71
CA GLU A 513 5.45 -38.67 -19.35
C GLU A 513 6.17 -37.33 -19.24
N ARG A 514 5.47 -36.22 -19.50
CA ARG A 514 6.01 -34.88 -19.37
C ARG A 514 6.29 -34.49 -17.92
N CYS A 515 5.47 -34.95 -16.99
CA CYS A 515 5.73 -34.82 -15.55
C CYS A 515 7.05 -35.49 -15.15
N VAL A 516 7.24 -36.74 -15.55
CA VAL A 516 8.48 -37.49 -15.25
C VAL A 516 9.68 -36.87 -15.94
N THR A 517 9.54 -36.43 -17.18
CA THR A 517 10.59 -35.70 -17.89
C THR A 517 11.01 -34.45 -17.12
N LEU A 518 10.06 -33.66 -16.63
CA LEU A 518 10.36 -32.45 -15.86
C LEU A 518 11.06 -32.77 -14.53
N ILE A 519 10.64 -33.84 -13.84
CA ILE A 519 11.31 -34.33 -12.63
C ILE A 519 12.77 -34.69 -12.91
N GLN A 520 13.02 -35.42 -14.00
CA GLN A 520 14.37 -35.83 -14.41
C GLN A 520 15.24 -34.64 -14.81
N MET A 521 14.66 -33.58 -15.39
CA MET A 521 15.38 -32.35 -15.72
C MET A 521 15.72 -31.52 -14.48
N ASN A 522 14.74 -31.26 -13.61
CA ASN A 522 14.92 -30.58 -12.32
C ASN A 522 13.70 -30.83 -11.42
N SER A 523 13.86 -31.67 -10.39
CA SER A 523 12.78 -32.08 -9.48
C SER A 523 12.19 -30.91 -8.66
N ALA A 524 13.01 -29.96 -8.25
CA ALA A 524 12.56 -28.81 -7.47
C ALA A 524 11.77 -27.80 -8.33
N ALA A 525 12.19 -27.58 -9.58
CA ALA A 525 11.41 -26.84 -10.57
C ALA A 525 10.10 -27.56 -10.92
N ALA A 526 10.09 -28.90 -10.99
CA ALA A 526 8.87 -29.69 -11.20
C ALA A 526 7.84 -29.44 -10.08
N ARG A 527 8.28 -29.46 -8.82
CA ARG A 527 7.42 -29.14 -7.66
C ARG A 527 6.79 -27.75 -7.80
N LYS A 528 7.59 -26.73 -8.15
CA LYS A 528 7.13 -25.36 -8.37
C LYS A 528 6.20 -25.23 -9.58
N PHE A 529 6.46 -25.96 -10.67
CA PHE A 529 5.61 -25.99 -11.85
C PHE A 529 4.20 -26.48 -11.48
N TYR A 530 4.10 -27.66 -10.89
CA TYR A 530 2.82 -28.26 -10.52
C TYR A 530 2.12 -27.55 -9.36
N GLN A 531 2.86 -26.82 -8.53
CA GLN A 531 2.28 -25.93 -7.52
C GLN A 531 1.43 -24.81 -8.13
N TYR A 532 1.81 -24.28 -9.29
CA TYR A 532 1.09 -23.18 -9.96
C TYR A 532 0.32 -23.60 -11.21
N ALA A 533 0.42 -24.86 -11.64
CA ALA A 533 -0.26 -25.38 -12.84
C ALA A 533 -1.79 -25.17 -12.81
N TYR A 534 -2.41 -25.24 -11.63
CA TYR A 534 -3.86 -25.04 -11.46
C TYR A 534 -4.35 -23.65 -11.89
N GLU A 535 -3.47 -22.64 -12.00
CA GLU A 535 -3.85 -21.30 -12.47
C GLU A 535 -4.15 -21.29 -13.99
N TYR A 536 -3.76 -22.33 -14.73
CA TYR A 536 -3.82 -22.39 -16.20
C TYR A 536 -4.66 -23.55 -16.75
N THR A 537 -5.32 -24.33 -15.88
CA THR A 537 -6.19 -25.44 -16.29
C THR A 537 -7.34 -25.67 -15.32
N ALA A 538 -8.39 -26.34 -15.79
CA ALA A 538 -9.50 -26.75 -14.93
C ALA A 538 -9.04 -27.73 -13.83
N PRO A 539 -9.64 -27.66 -12.62
CA PRO A 539 -9.36 -28.60 -11.52
C PRO A 539 -9.55 -30.08 -11.89
N THR A 540 -10.45 -30.37 -12.84
CA THR A 540 -10.68 -31.73 -13.37
C THR A 540 -9.45 -32.33 -14.03
N ASN A 541 -8.68 -31.54 -14.78
CA ASN A 541 -7.43 -32.00 -15.41
C ASN A 541 -6.36 -32.28 -14.36
N ILE A 542 -6.29 -31.47 -13.30
CA ILE A 542 -5.38 -31.70 -12.16
C ILE A 542 -5.71 -33.03 -11.47
N ALA A 543 -7.00 -33.28 -11.19
CA ALA A 543 -7.46 -34.54 -10.60
C ALA A 543 -7.14 -35.76 -11.49
N LYS A 544 -7.34 -35.62 -12.82
CA LYS A 544 -6.95 -36.65 -13.80
C LYS A 544 -5.45 -36.94 -13.78
N LEU A 545 -4.60 -35.90 -13.80
CA LEU A 545 -3.15 -36.06 -13.70
C LEU A 545 -2.74 -36.79 -12.41
N MET A 546 -3.33 -36.44 -11.26
CA MET A 546 -3.11 -37.16 -10.00
C MET A 546 -3.42 -38.65 -10.13
N LEU A 547 -4.56 -39.00 -10.74
CA LEU A 547 -4.97 -40.38 -10.94
C LEU A 547 -4.08 -41.12 -11.96
N THR A 548 -3.53 -40.43 -12.95
CA THR A 548 -2.57 -41.00 -13.91
C THR A 548 -1.21 -41.24 -13.26
N ILE A 549 -0.71 -40.31 -12.43
CA ILE A 549 0.49 -40.53 -11.61
C ILE A 549 0.29 -41.74 -10.70
N ARG A 550 -0.89 -41.88 -10.05
CA ARG A 550 -1.23 -43.07 -9.26
C ARG A 550 -1.18 -44.36 -10.08
N ARG A 551 -1.72 -44.36 -11.30
CA ARG A 551 -1.65 -45.51 -12.23
C ARG A 551 -0.20 -45.86 -12.57
N CYS A 552 0.64 -44.86 -12.84
CA CYS A 552 2.06 -45.03 -13.11
C CYS A 552 2.82 -45.66 -11.92
N LEU A 553 2.62 -45.14 -10.70
CA LEU A 553 3.20 -45.70 -9.48
C LEU A 553 2.79 -47.16 -9.26
N ASN A 554 1.50 -47.49 -9.44
CA ASN A 554 1.02 -48.86 -9.35
C ASN A 554 1.65 -49.79 -10.39
N ALA A 555 1.81 -49.33 -11.63
CA ALA A 555 2.45 -50.11 -12.69
C ALA A 555 3.91 -50.43 -12.34
N CYS A 556 4.65 -49.48 -11.75
CA CYS A 556 6.00 -49.71 -11.23
C CYS A 556 6.01 -50.80 -10.13
N ILE A 557 5.04 -50.76 -9.20
CA ILE A 557 4.87 -51.78 -8.15
C ILE A 557 4.61 -53.17 -8.73
N GLN A 558 3.68 -53.28 -9.68
CA GLN A 558 3.34 -54.56 -10.30
C GLN A 558 4.49 -55.14 -11.11
N LYS A 559 5.26 -54.29 -11.79
CA LYS A 559 6.45 -54.69 -12.52
C LYS A 559 7.50 -55.33 -11.60
N ALA A 560 7.85 -54.68 -10.49
CA ALA A 560 8.84 -55.25 -9.56
C ALA A 560 8.35 -56.57 -8.93
N LYS A 561 7.03 -56.71 -8.68
CA LYS A 561 6.46 -57.99 -8.22
C LYS A 561 6.66 -59.10 -9.24
N LYS A 562 6.38 -58.83 -10.52
CA LYS A 562 6.59 -59.80 -11.61
C LYS A 562 8.07 -60.15 -11.80
N GLU A 563 8.95 -59.15 -11.76
CA GLU A 563 10.41 -59.36 -11.84
C GLU A 563 10.95 -60.16 -10.63
N SER A 564 10.37 -60.02 -9.44
CA SER A 564 10.73 -60.81 -8.26
C SER A 564 10.23 -62.26 -8.28
N LEU A 565 9.23 -62.58 -9.11
CA LEU A 565 8.62 -63.91 -9.23
C LEU A 565 9.24 -64.76 -10.35
N HIS A 566 9.84 -64.14 -11.38
CA HIS A 566 10.50 -64.83 -12.50
C HIS A 566 11.96 -65.22 -12.24
N GLY A 567 12.37 -65.35 -10.97
CA GLY A 567 13.69 -65.87 -10.57
C GLY A 567 13.77 -67.40 -10.43
N SER A 568 12.72 -68.13 -10.80
CA SER A 568 12.67 -69.60 -10.80
C SER A 568 11.90 -70.07 -12.03
N ASP A 569 12.54 -70.91 -12.82
CA ASP A 569 12.14 -71.45 -14.13
C ASP A 569 10.69 -71.96 -14.20
N ASP A 570 9.96 -71.60 -15.27
CA ASP A 570 9.56 -72.48 -16.39
C ASP A 570 8.45 -71.85 -17.25
N ASP A 571 8.55 -72.10 -18.55
CA ASP A 571 7.55 -71.82 -19.60
C ASP A 571 6.24 -72.57 -19.35
N ASP A 572 5.08 -71.90 -19.49
CA ASP A 572 3.98 -72.33 -20.38
C ASP A 572 2.73 -71.44 -20.28
N ASP A 573 1.97 -71.50 -21.36
CA ASP A 573 0.92 -70.63 -21.86
C ASP A 573 -0.41 -70.52 -21.07
N ASP A 574 -0.91 -69.28 -21.05
CA ASP A 574 -2.29 -68.83 -21.35
C ASP A 574 -3.45 -68.88 -20.33
N VAL A 575 -4.32 -67.88 -20.53
CA VAL A 575 -5.74 -67.70 -20.18
C VAL A 575 -6.09 -67.00 -18.86
N GLY A 576 -6.40 -65.70 -18.99
CA GLY A 576 -7.12 -64.93 -17.98
C GLY A 576 -7.24 -63.44 -18.34
N GLY A 577 -8.10 -63.12 -19.31
CA GLY A 577 -8.34 -61.74 -19.76
C GLY A 577 -8.89 -60.83 -18.67
N SER A 578 -8.14 -59.77 -18.36
CA SER A 578 -8.70 -58.49 -17.91
C SER A 578 -7.81 -57.36 -18.42
N GLU A 579 -8.30 -56.62 -19.41
CA GLU A 579 -7.91 -55.26 -19.78
C GLU A 579 -6.40 -54.97 -19.88
N LYS A 580 -5.76 -55.53 -20.91
CA LYS A 580 -4.55 -54.94 -21.50
C LYS A 580 -4.95 -53.73 -22.35
N GLU A 581 -5.26 -52.60 -21.73
CA GLU A 581 -5.27 -51.31 -22.42
C GLU A 581 -4.32 -50.33 -21.73
N ASN A 582 -3.38 -49.81 -22.54
CA ASN A 582 -2.39 -48.77 -22.25
C ASN A 582 -1.16 -49.19 -21.43
N THR A 583 -0.28 -49.97 -22.05
CA THR A 583 1.12 -50.07 -21.64
C THR A 583 1.83 -48.75 -21.96
N SER A 584 1.81 -47.78 -21.03
CA SER A 584 2.50 -46.51 -21.22
C SER A 584 4.02 -46.71 -21.32
N VAL A 585 4.70 -45.92 -22.14
CA VAL A 585 6.16 -45.99 -22.39
C VAL A 585 6.97 -45.87 -21.09
N LEU A 586 6.41 -45.16 -20.11
CA LEU A 586 6.91 -45.02 -18.74
C LEU A 586 7.15 -46.34 -18.00
N ASN A 587 6.35 -47.37 -18.28
CA ASN A 587 6.48 -48.68 -17.61
C ASN A 587 7.83 -49.36 -17.94
N ASN A 588 8.50 -48.95 -19.03
CA ASN A 588 9.81 -49.43 -19.41
C ASN A 588 10.96 -48.59 -18.84
N VAL A 589 10.71 -47.32 -18.49
CA VAL A 589 11.74 -46.35 -18.08
C VAL A 589 11.83 -46.20 -16.55
N LEU A 590 10.70 -46.27 -15.84
CA LEU A 590 10.68 -46.12 -14.38
C LEU A 590 10.76 -47.48 -13.66
N SER A 591 11.44 -47.49 -12.52
CA SER A 591 11.53 -48.61 -11.58
C SER A 591 11.34 -48.11 -10.15
N ILE A 592 10.85 -48.96 -9.25
CA ILE A 592 10.73 -48.66 -7.81
C ILE A 592 12.11 -48.32 -7.20
N ASN A 593 13.18 -48.84 -7.79
CA ASN A 593 14.55 -48.56 -7.38
C ASN A 593 14.96 -47.11 -7.65
N ASP A 594 14.28 -46.38 -8.54
CA ASP A 594 14.44 -44.94 -8.70
C ASP A 594 13.65 -44.19 -7.62
N VAL A 595 14.18 -44.26 -6.40
CA VAL A 595 13.58 -43.65 -5.21
C VAL A 595 13.37 -42.15 -5.38
N ALA A 596 14.23 -41.46 -6.14
CA ALA A 596 14.14 -40.01 -6.35
C ALA A 596 12.92 -39.65 -7.23
N SER A 597 12.70 -40.37 -8.33
CA SER A 597 11.51 -40.16 -9.18
C SER A 597 10.23 -40.58 -8.47
N MET A 598 10.24 -41.71 -7.74
CA MET A 598 9.07 -42.17 -6.97
C MET A 598 8.67 -41.17 -5.88
N ALA A 599 9.64 -40.68 -5.10
CA ALA A 599 9.40 -39.63 -4.11
C ALA A 599 8.83 -38.37 -4.77
N SER A 600 9.43 -37.90 -5.86
CA SER A 600 8.98 -36.69 -6.58
C SER A 600 7.55 -36.81 -7.12
N LEU A 601 7.15 -37.99 -7.62
CA LEU A 601 5.79 -38.24 -8.10
C LEU A 601 4.76 -38.23 -6.94
N LEU A 602 5.12 -38.80 -5.79
CA LEU A 602 4.28 -38.74 -4.58
C LEU A 602 4.15 -37.30 -4.08
N GLU A 603 5.23 -36.54 -4.07
CA GLU A 603 5.24 -35.13 -3.69
C GLU A 603 4.40 -34.27 -4.64
N ILE A 604 4.54 -34.46 -5.95
CA ILE A 604 3.71 -33.76 -6.95
C ILE A 604 2.24 -34.12 -6.77
N THR A 605 1.91 -35.38 -6.47
CA THR A 605 0.52 -35.78 -6.16
C THR A 605 -0.03 -34.99 -4.97
N VAL A 606 0.76 -34.83 -3.90
CA VAL A 606 0.40 -34.03 -2.72
C VAL A 606 0.21 -32.55 -3.08
N ILE A 607 1.12 -31.99 -3.88
CA ILE A 607 1.06 -30.60 -4.35
C ILE A 607 -0.20 -30.35 -5.18
N LEU A 608 -0.48 -31.24 -6.14
CA LEU A 608 -1.66 -31.17 -7.00
C LEU A 608 -2.94 -31.28 -6.18
N TRP A 609 -3.05 -32.26 -5.27
CA TRP A 609 -4.20 -32.37 -4.38
C TRP A 609 -4.45 -31.08 -3.60
N ARG A 610 -3.39 -30.53 -2.98
CA ARG A 610 -3.48 -29.28 -2.23
C ARG A 610 -3.93 -28.10 -3.10
N SER A 611 -3.47 -28.03 -4.36
CA SER A 611 -3.80 -26.94 -5.28
C SER A 611 -5.29 -26.89 -5.64
N ILE A 612 -5.96 -28.04 -5.68
CA ILE A 612 -7.40 -28.15 -5.99
C ILE A 612 -8.27 -28.50 -4.79
N HIS A 613 -7.73 -28.50 -3.57
CA HIS A 613 -8.45 -28.94 -2.38
C HIS A 613 -9.80 -28.21 -2.21
N LYS A 614 -9.80 -26.88 -2.38
CA LYS A 614 -11.04 -26.08 -2.35
C LYS A 614 -12.02 -26.51 -3.43
N ALA A 615 -11.56 -26.78 -4.65
CA ALA A 615 -12.44 -27.20 -5.75
C ALA A 615 -13.02 -28.60 -5.50
N LEU A 616 -12.24 -29.51 -4.90
CA LEU A 616 -12.72 -30.83 -4.46
C LEU A 616 -13.75 -30.71 -3.33
N ASP A 617 -13.58 -29.79 -2.37
CA ASP A 617 -14.58 -29.59 -1.31
C ASP A 617 -15.93 -29.06 -1.84
N HIS A 618 -15.97 -28.47 -3.04
CA HIS A 618 -17.23 -28.07 -3.69
C HIS A 618 -17.83 -29.18 -4.56
N ASN A 619 -17.13 -30.30 -4.77
CA ASN A 619 -17.59 -31.43 -5.58
C ASN A 619 -17.37 -32.74 -4.81
N GLU A 620 -18.35 -33.10 -3.99
CA GLU A 620 -18.28 -34.27 -3.11
C GLU A 620 -18.08 -35.59 -3.87
N GLU A 621 -18.70 -35.78 -5.03
CA GLU A 621 -18.53 -36.99 -5.84
C GLU A 621 -17.07 -37.16 -6.31
N ALA A 622 -16.48 -36.09 -6.84
CA ALA A 622 -15.09 -36.11 -7.29
C ALA A 622 -14.11 -36.31 -6.13
N LYS A 623 -14.40 -35.69 -4.97
CA LYS A 623 -13.63 -35.83 -3.74
C LYS A 623 -13.70 -37.27 -3.20
N GLU A 624 -14.88 -37.85 -3.07
CA GLU A 624 -15.07 -39.22 -2.62
C GLU A 624 -14.40 -40.22 -3.56
N TYR A 625 -14.53 -40.01 -4.88
CA TYR A 625 -13.86 -40.84 -5.88
C TYR A 625 -12.33 -40.78 -5.73
N ALA A 626 -11.75 -39.59 -5.58
CA ALA A 626 -10.31 -39.42 -5.37
C ALA A 626 -9.86 -40.09 -4.06
N ILE A 627 -10.58 -39.87 -2.95
CA ILE A 627 -10.30 -40.50 -1.65
C ILE A 627 -10.30 -42.02 -1.78
N LYS A 628 -11.35 -42.61 -2.37
CA LYS A 628 -11.47 -44.06 -2.55
C LYS A 628 -10.30 -44.64 -3.35
N LYS A 629 -9.92 -43.99 -4.47
CA LYS A 629 -8.84 -44.47 -5.34
C LYS A 629 -7.46 -44.39 -4.69
N PHE A 630 -7.17 -43.34 -3.91
CA PHE A 630 -5.88 -43.22 -3.22
C PHE A 630 -5.82 -44.00 -1.90
N ALA A 631 -6.90 -44.06 -1.13
CA ALA A 631 -6.98 -44.87 0.09
C ALA A 631 -6.71 -46.36 -0.19
N SER A 632 -7.23 -46.89 -1.31
CA SER A 632 -7.04 -48.30 -1.69
C SER A 632 -5.59 -48.72 -1.94
N VAL A 633 -4.71 -47.79 -2.33
CA VAL A 633 -3.31 -48.09 -2.69
C VAL A 633 -2.33 -47.72 -1.56
N LEU A 634 -2.76 -46.86 -0.63
CA LEU A 634 -1.89 -46.31 0.41
C LEU A 634 -1.22 -47.37 1.32
N PRO A 635 -1.91 -48.46 1.74
CA PRO A 635 -1.26 -49.52 2.52
C PRO A 635 -0.11 -50.20 1.77
N GLU A 636 -0.29 -50.45 0.47
CA GLU A 636 0.76 -51.04 -0.37
C GLU A 636 1.92 -50.04 -0.58
N TYR A 637 1.61 -48.75 -0.74
CA TYR A 637 2.64 -47.72 -0.87
C TYR A 637 3.52 -47.63 0.38
N PHE A 638 2.95 -47.66 1.59
CA PHE A 638 3.74 -47.71 2.83
C PHE A 638 4.56 -49.00 2.99
N LYS A 639 4.13 -50.11 2.36
CA LYS A 639 4.88 -51.38 2.37
C LYS A 639 6.08 -51.34 1.44
N VAL A 640 5.91 -50.76 0.25
CA VAL A 640 6.91 -50.73 -0.82
C VAL A 640 7.89 -49.55 -0.66
N PHE A 641 7.38 -48.34 -0.50
CA PHE A 641 8.19 -47.12 -0.46
C PHE A 641 8.62 -46.79 0.97
N LYS A 642 9.67 -47.47 1.44
CA LYS A 642 10.19 -47.32 2.81
C LYS A 642 11.18 -46.17 3.01
N ASP A 643 11.67 -45.58 1.92
CA ASP A 643 12.59 -44.44 1.99
C ASP A 643 11.90 -43.24 2.68
N GLU A 644 12.66 -42.50 3.48
CA GLU A 644 12.15 -41.36 4.23
C GLU A 644 11.56 -40.26 3.32
N ARG A 645 12.15 -40.06 2.13
CA ARG A 645 11.67 -39.09 1.12
C ARG A 645 10.34 -39.50 0.51
N CYS A 646 10.00 -40.78 0.53
CA CYS A 646 8.67 -41.26 0.12
C CYS A 646 7.68 -41.29 1.30
N THR A 647 8.16 -41.61 2.50
CA THR A 647 7.31 -41.73 3.69
C THR A 647 6.63 -40.40 4.02
N THR A 648 7.35 -39.28 3.96
CA THR A 648 6.80 -37.95 4.25
C THR A 648 5.61 -37.57 3.34
N PRO A 649 5.72 -37.57 2.00
CA PRO A 649 4.57 -37.29 1.13
C PRO A 649 3.44 -38.31 1.27
N LEU A 650 3.72 -39.58 1.62
CA LEU A 650 2.66 -40.56 1.91
C LEU A 650 1.86 -40.20 3.17
N VAL A 651 2.52 -39.76 4.25
CA VAL A 651 1.82 -39.29 5.46
C VAL A 651 1.01 -38.02 5.16
N ILE A 652 1.55 -37.09 4.38
CA ILE A 652 0.80 -35.88 3.99
C ILE A 652 -0.39 -36.24 3.10
N LEU A 653 -0.23 -37.17 2.15
CA LEU A 653 -1.31 -37.66 1.31
C LEU A 653 -2.41 -38.32 2.16
N ALA A 654 -2.03 -39.14 3.15
CA ALA A 654 -2.94 -39.74 4.13
C ALA A 654 -3.78 -38.67 4.86
N SER A 655 -3.16 -37.53 5.19
CA SER A 655 -3.82 -36.45 5.92
C SER A 655 -4.93 -35.74 5.13
N PHE A 656 -4.98 -35.92 3.80
CA PHE A 656 -6.07 -35.40 2.96
C PHE A 656 -7.31 -36.30 2.94
N MET A 657 -7.23 -37.47 3.54
CA MET A 657 -8.30 -38.46 3.59
C MET A 657 -8.85 -38.59 5.02
N PRO A 658 -10.14 -38.93 5.20
CA PRO A 658 -10.67 -39.27 6.50
C PRO A 658 -9.95 -40.48 7.12
N PRO A 659 -9.73 -40.52 8.44
CA PRO A 659 -9.03 -41.64 9.10
C PRO A 659 -9.74 -42.99 8.94
N ALA A 660 -11.06 -42.97 8.71
CA ALA A 660 -11.87 -44.15 8.43
C ALA A 660 -11.57 -44.80 7.07
N ALA A 661 -11.05 -44.05 6.10
CA ALA A 661 -10.70 -44.57 4.78
C ALA A 661 -9.39 -45.39 4.79
N ILE A 662 -8.55 -45.22 5.82
CA ILE A 662 -7.21 -45.80 5.92
C ILE A 662 -6.94 -46.36 7.34
N PRO A 663 -7.76 -47.31 7.82
CA PRO A 663 -7.75 -47.77 9.22
C PRO A 663 -6.45 -48.42 9.65
N THR A 664 -5.76 -49.13 8.75
CA THR A 664 -4.48 -49.79 9.03
C THR A 664 -3.38 -48.80 9.43
N PHE A 665 -3.40 -47.61 8.84
CA PHE A 665 -2.47 -46.53 9.16
C PHE A 665 -2.99 -45.66 10.31
N SER A 666 -4.27 -45.28 10.31
CA SER A 666 -4.83 -44.36 11.30
C SER A 666 -4.83 -44.92 12.73
N CYS A 667 -5.21 -46.19 12.93
CA CYS A 667 -5.22 -46.83 14.25
C CYS A 667 -3.81 -46.98 14.87
N GLY A 668 -2.77 -47.12 14.03
CA GLY A 668 -1.38 -47.24 14.48
C GLY A 668 -0.70 -45.91 14.84
N MET A 669 -1.31 -44.76 14.54
CA MET A 669 -0.61 -43.46 14.61
C MET A 669 -0.16 -43.09 16.03
N ILE A 670 -1.03 -43.24 17.04
CA ILE A 670 -0.67 -42.98 18.45
C ILE A 670 0.39 -43.95 18.94
N SER A 671 0.35 -45.22 18.50
CA SER A 671 1.38 -46.19 18.86
C SER A 671 2.74 -45.83 18.27
N ARG A 672 2.78 -45.28 17.05
CA ARG A 672 4.01 -44.76 16.43
C ARG A 672 4.56 -43.57 17.22
N LEU A 673 3.71 -42.57 17.53
CA LEU A 673 4.12 -41.42 18.35
C LEU A 673 4.61 -41.82 19.75
N ARG A 674 4.04 -42.89 20.34
CA ARG A 674 4.45 -43.42 21.64
C ARG A 674 5.82 -44.12 21.60
N ASN A 675 6.12 -44.81 20.50
CA ASN A 675 7.34 -45.59 20.33
C ASN A 675 8.54 -44.78 19.83
N ILE A 676 8.38 -43.48 19.55
CA ILE A 676 9.50 -42.59 19.22
C ILE A 676 10.41 -42.43 20.45
N ASP A 677 11.72 -42.54 20.25
CA ASP A 677 12.72 -42.40 21.31
C ASP A 677 12.79 -40.97 21.85
N SER A 678 13.11 -40.83 23.14
CA SER A 678 13.35 -39.52 23.76
C SER A 678 14.55 -38.82 23.09
N GLY A 679 14.41 -37.54 22.75
CA GLY A 679 15.45 -36.78 22.02
C GLY A 679 15.42 -36.97 20.50
N ALA A 680 14.35 -37.55 19.95
CA ALA A 680 14.15 -37.65 18.51
C ALA A 680 14.04 -36.27 17.83
N ASP A 681 14.61 -36.15 16.63
CA ASP A 681 14.49 -34.95 15.81
C ASP A 681 13.04 -34.63 15.45
N GLN A 682 12.73 -33.34 15.33
CA GLN A 682 11.40 -32.82 15.02
C GLN A 682 10.79 -33.44 13.75
N SER A 683 11.60 -33.75 12.74
CA SER A 683 11.17 -34.40 11.50
C SER A 683 10.43 -35.73 11.72
N LYS A 684 10.78 -36.48 12.78
CA LYS A 684 10.24 -37.82 13.05
C LYS A 684 8.80 -37.79 13.57
N TYR A 685 8.38 -36.72 14.23
CA TYR A 685 7.02 -36.59 14.78
C TYR A 685 6.18 -35.50 14.11
N ALA A 686 6.79 -34.46 13.52
CA ALA A 686 6.09 -33.30 12.95
C ALA A 686 4.97 -33.70 11.97
N THR A 687 5.30 -34.47 10.92
CA THR A 687 4.33 -34.87 9.88
C THR A 687 3.21 -35.77 10.44
N LEU A 688 3.50 -36.57 11.48
CA LEU A 688 2.51 -37.40 12.15
C LEU A 688 1.54 -36.54 12.98
N ILE A 689 2.06 -35.56 13.72
CA ILE A 689 1.25 -34.59 14.47
C ILE A 689 0.38 -33.77 13.52
N ASP A 690 0.95 -33.24 12.42
CA ASP A 690 0.20 -32.51 11.39
C ASP A 690 -0.97 -33.34 10.84
N CYS A 691 -0.72 -34.61 10.55
CA CYS A 691 -1.73 -35.55 10.06
C CYS A 691 -2.86 -35.73 11.07
N MET A 692 -2.52 -35.96 12.35
CA MET A 692 -3.51 -36.10 13.43
C MET A 692 -4.29 -34.81 13.71
N CYS A 693 -3.66 -33.65 13.58
CA CYS A 693 -4.32 -32.35 13.69
C CYS A 693 -5.37 -32.17 12.59
N ARG A 694 -5.05 -32.51 11.33
CA ARG A 694 -5.99 -32.45 10.20
C ARG A 694 -7.17 -33.42 10.35
N TRP A 695 -6.96 -34.57 10.99
CA TRP A 695 -8.04 -35.50 11.33
C TRP A 695 -8.89 -35.07 12.53
N GLY A 696 -8.58 -33.94 13.19
CA GLY A 696 -9.26 -33.52 14.42
C GLY A 696 -8.94 -34.40 15.64
N GLN A 697 -7.87 -35.20 15.57
CA GLN A 697 -7.49 -36.19 16.58
C GLN A 697 -6.39 -35.70 17.56
N VAL A 698 -6.07 -34.40 17.54
CA VAL A 698 -5.09 -33.78 18.46
C VAL A 698 -5.38 -34.05 19.94
N GLY A 699 -6.64 -34.29 20.32
CA GLY A 699 -7.01 -34.66 21.67
C GLY A 699 -6.34 -35.95 22.19
N HIS A 700 -6.02 -36.90 21.31
CA HIS A 700 -5.29 -38.12 21.69
C HIS A 700 -3.79 -37.85 21.93
N ILE A 701 -3.20 -36.89 21.20
CA ILE A 701 -1.83 -36.43 21.44
C ILE A 701 -1.76 -35.73 22.80
N MET A 702 -2.75 -34.88 23.10
CA MET A 702 -2.84 -34.22 24.40
C MET A 702 -2.99 -35.22 25.55
N GLU A 703 -3.79 -36.26 25.39
CA GLU A 703 -3.96 -37.31 26.39
C GLU A 703 -2.64 -38.03 26.65
N LEU A 704 -1.95 -38.47 25.59
CA LEU A 704 -0.63 -39.09 25.69
C LEU A 704 0.39 -38.18 26.41
N ALA A 705 0.45 -36.90 26.04
CA ALA A 705 1.35 -35.94 26.67
C ALA A 705 0.97 -35.66 28.13
N CYS A 706 -0.32 -35.54 28.46
CA CYS A 706 -0.77 -35.37 29.85
C CYS A 706 -0.43 -36.59 30.71
N ASP A 707 -0.56 -37.81 30.17
CA ASP A 707 -0.28 -39.03 30.91
C ASP A 707 1.22 -39.12 31.24
N TRP A 708 2.11 -38.86 30.27
CA TRP A 708 3.55 -38.78 30.51
C TRP A 708 3.96 -37.69 31.51
N LEU A 709 3.35 -36.50 31.43
CA LEU A 709 3.68 -35.39 32.32
C LEU A 709 3.13 -35.55 33.74
N SER A 710 1.96 -36.18 33.91
CA SER A 710 1.33 -36.37 35.23
C SER A 710 2.18 -37.30 36.11
N ASP A 711 2.77 -38.33 35.51
CA ASP A 711 3.64 -39.28 36.22
C ASP A 711 4.92 -38.61 36.76
N THR A 712 5.39 -37.52 36.13
CA THR A 712 6.62 -36.82 36.51
C THR A 712 6.37 -35.57 37.37
N LEU A 713 5.34 -34.76 37.07
CA LEU A 713 5.11 -33.45 37.72
C LEU A 713 4.20 -33.52 38.96
N THR A 714 3.50 -34.63 39.20
CA THR A 714 2.67 -34.82 40.40
C THR A 714 3.17 -36.01 41.24
N PRO A 715 4.12 -35.81 42.16
CA PRO A 715 4.61 -36.91 42.99
C PRO A 715 3.46 -37.46 43.87
N ARG A 716 3.14 -38.76 43.72
CA ARG A 716 2.19 -39.44 44.59
C ARG A 716 2.73 -39.43 46.02
N LYS A 717 2.06 -38.73 46.94
CA LYS A 717 2.21 -39.02 48.38
C LYS A 717 1.87 -40.50 48.59
N SER A 718 2.81 -41.26 49.11
CA SER A 718 2.65 -42.69 49.40
C SER A 718 1.67 -42.90 50.55
N ASN A 719 0.36 -42.79 50.28
CA ASN A 719 -0.64 -43.33 51.18
C ASN A 719 -0.82 -44.80 50.84
N LYS A 720 -0.22 -45.65 51.69
CA LYS A 720 -0.62 -47.05 51.80
C LYS A 720 -2.11 -47.09 52.14
N THR A 721 -2.93 -47.56 51.21
CA THR A 721 -4.06 -48.46 51.49
C THR A 721 -4.53 -49.08 50.18
N SER A 722 -4.65 -50.39 50.25
CA SER A 722 -4.98 -51.33 49.20
C SER A 722 -6.41 -51.16 48.68
N GLU A 723 -6.59 -51.25 47.37
CA GLU A 723 -7.71 -52.02 46.81
C GLU A 723 -7.33 -52.56 45.42
N ARG A 724 -7.37 -53.89 45.30
CA ARG A 724 -7.06 -54.65 44.08
C ARG A 724 -8.04 -54.28 42.96
N ARG A 725 -7.53 -53.70 41.89
CA ARG A 725 -8.10 -53.84 40.53
C ARG A 725 -7.00 -54.33 39.60
N VAL A 726 -7.20 -55.53 39.05
CA VAL A 726 -6.33 -56.10 38.02
C VAL A 726 -6.39 -55.19 36.79
N ARG A 727 -5.30 -54.46 36.53
CA ARG A 727 -5.01 -53.80 35.26
C ARG A 727 -3.73 -54.42 34.70
N ILE A 728 -3.81 -54.89 33.45
CA ILE A 728 -2.69 -55.37 32.66
C ILE A 728 -1.59 -54.30 32.71
N HIS A 729 -0.46 -54.65 33.32
CA HIS A 729 0.74 -53.82 33.33
C HIS A 729 1.45 -53.98 31.99
N VAL A 730 1.17 -53.09 31.04
CA VAL A 730 2.20 -52.73 30.05
C VAL A 730 3.06 -51.69 30.76
N THR A 731 4.33 -52.02 31.01
CA THR A 731 5.33 -51.11 31.57
C THR A 731 5.55 -49.97 30.58
N HIS A 732 4.73 -48.91 30.69
CA HIS A 732 4.87 -47.72 29.87
C HIS A 732 5.99 -46.87 30.45
N GLU A 733 7.11 -46.78 29.73
CA GLU A 733 8.15 -45.80 30.00
C GLU A 733 7.56 -44.39 29.83
N SER A 734 7.61 -43.58 30.89
CA SER A 734 7.16 -42.20 30.83
C SER A 734 8.19 -41.35 30.09
N LYS A 735 7.75 -40.57 29.09
CA LYS A 735 8.60 -39.72 28.22
C LYS A 735 8.24 -38.23 28.36
N PRO A 736 8.57 -37.57 29.48
CA PRO A 736 8.13 -36.20 29.75
C PRO A 736 8.74 -35.16 28.81
N GLU A 737 10.00 -35.31 28.38
CA GLU A 737 10.62 -34.37 27.42
C GLU A 737 9.92 -34.41 26.05
N LEU A 738 9.66 -35.62 25.54
CA LEU A 738 8.95 -35.80 24.27
C LEU A 738 7.50 -35.28 24.33
N ALA A 739 6.86 -35.37 25.50
CA ALA A 739 5.55 -34.77 25.73
C ALA A 739 5.59 -33.23 25.57
N LEU A 740 6.64 -32.58 26.10
CA LEU A 740 6.85 -31.14 25.97
C LEU A 740 7.17 -30.77 24.53
N ASP A 741 7.99 -31.55 23.82
CA ASP A 741 8.28 -31.33 22.39
C ASP A 741 7.01 -31.36 21.53
N TYR A 742 6.09 -32.29 21.81
CA TYR A 742 4.81 -32.37 21.10
C TYR A 742 3.92 -31.16 21.39
N ILE A 743 3.81 -30.74 22.66
CA ILE A 743 3.01 -29.56 23.06
C ILE A 743 3.61 -28.28 22.44
N GLU A 744 4.93 -28.14 22.49
CA GLU A 744 5.65 -27.01 21.92
C GLU A 744 5.47 -26.92 20.40
N TYR A 745 5.57 -28.04 19.69
CA TYR A 745 5.31 -28.11 18.26
C TYR A 745 3.87 -27.68 17.93
N LEU A 746 2.89 -28.19 18.69
CA LEU A 746 1.47 -27.83 18.53
C LEU A 746 1.22 -26.33 18.73
N LEU A 747 1.87 -25.70 19.72
CA LEU A 747 1.68 -24.27 20.01
C LEU A 747 2.42 -23.35 19.03
N THR A 748 3.54 -23.79 18.48
CA THR A 748 4.37 -22.98 17.58
C THR A 748 3.82 -22.93 16.15
N HIS A 749 3.13 -23.98 15.68
CA HIS A 749 2.61 -24.07 14.32
C HIS A 749 1.15 -23.57 14.21
N PRO A 750 0.83 -22.52 13.42
CA PRO A 750 -0.48 -21.86 13.44
C PRO A 750 -1.69 -22.78 13.20
N VAL A 751 -1.59 -23.70 12.24
CA VAL A 751 -2.68 -24.64 11.91
C VAL A 751 -2.90 -25.62 13.06
N ASN A 752 -1.83 -26.19 13.58
CA ASN A 752 -1.88 -27.15 14.69
C ASN A 752 -2.36 -26.51 15.98
N ARG A 753 -1.96 -25.25 16.23
CA ARG A 753 -2.44 -24.45 17.34
C ARG A 753 -3.95 -24.24 17.25
N GLY A 754 -4.45 -23.92 16.06
CA GLY A 754 -5.90 -23.84 15.80
C GLY A 754 -6.61 -25.16 16.12
N CYS A 755 -6.06 -26.30 15.68
CA CYS A 755 -6.58 -27.62 16.02
C CYS A 755 -6.57 -27.88 17.53
N LEU A 756 -5.46 -27.60 18.23
CA LEU A 756 -5.33 -27.77 19.68
C LEU A 756 -6.40 -26.95 20.43
N LEU A 757 -6.57 -25.69 20.06
CA LEU A 757 -7.53 -24.78 20.70
C LEU A 757 -8.99 -25.13 20.41
N SER A 758 -9.26 -25.91 19.35
CA SER A 758 -10.60 -26.43 19.03
C SER A 758 -11.05 -27.61 19.92
N VAL A 759 -10.14 -28.19 20.70
CA VAL A 759 -10.45 -29.30 21.61
C VAL A 759 -11.33 -28.83 22.77
N SER A 760 -12.09 -29.75 23.37
CA SER A 760 -12.97 -29.44 24.50
C SER A 760 -12.24 -28.74 25.65
N LYS A 761 -12.89 -27.71 26.21
CA LYS A 761 -12.37 -26.88 27.31
C LYS A 761 -11.93 -27.69 28.53
N LYS A 762 -12.59 -28.83 28.79
CA LYS A 762 -12.22 -29.77 29.87
C LYS A 762 -10.82 -30.36 29.67
N LYS A 763 -10.47 -30.74 28.43
CA LYS A 763 -9.14 -31.29 28.10
C LYS A 763 -8.07 -30.20 28.14
N LEU A 764 -8.36 -29.00 27.65
CA LEU A 764 -7.44 -27.85 27.73
C LEU A 764 -7.16 -27.44 29.18
N LYS A 765 -8.19 -27.38 30.04
CA LYS A 765 -8.03 -27.15 31.49
C LYS A 765 -7.20 -28.26 32.17
N LYS A 766 -7.37 -29.52 31.76
CA LYS A 766 -6.54 -30.65 32.27
C LYS A 766 -5.08 -30.42 31.92
N LEU A 767 -4.77 -30.11 30.65
CA LEU A 767 -3.40 -29.83 30.20
C LEU A 767 -2.78 -28.66 30.97
N LEU A 768 -3.53 -27.56 31.11
CA LEU A 768 -3.09 -26.38 31.85
C LEU A 768 -2.78 -26.70 33.32
N LYS A 769 -3.64 -27.51 33.97
CA LYS A 769 -3.42 -27.97 35.36
C LYS A 769 -2.17 -28.84 35.49
N VAL A 770 -1.93 -29.75 34.54
CA VAL A 770 -0.74 -30.61 34.53
C VAL A 770 0.53 -29.77 34.38
N LEU A 771 0.55 -28.83 33.44
CA LEU A 771 1.70 -27.93 33.27
C LEU A 771 1.89 -26.99 34.47
N SER A 772 0.81 -26.51 35.11
CA SER A 772 0.91 -25.65 36.31
C SER A 772 1.55 -26.34 37.51
N ALA A 773 1.53 -27.68 37.57
CA ALA A 773 2.19 -28.44 38.63
C ALA A 773 3.72 -28.23 38.65
N ALA A 774 4.29 -27.76 37.52
CA ALA A 774 5.68 -27.35 37.44
C ALA A 774 6.04 -26.25 38.47
N LYS A 775 5.12 -25.34 38.82
CA LYS A 775 5.35 -24.34 39.87
C LYS A 775 5.64 -24.98 41.24
N GLY A 776 4.93 -26.06 41.57
CA GLY A 776 5.14 -26.80 42.81
C GLY A 776 6.51 -27.49 42.83
N VAL A 777 6.89 -28.13 41.72
CA VAL A 777 8.21 -28.78 41.57
C VAL A 777 9.33 -27.75 41.66
N LEU A 778 9.25 -26.64 40.92
CA LEU A 778 10.24 -25.56 40.93
C LEU A 778 10.32 -24.89 42.31
N GLY A 779 9.19 -24.65 42.98
CA GLY A 779 9.16 -24.11 44.34
C GLY A 779 9.78 -25.04 45.38
N SER A 780 9.68 -26.37 45.21
CA SER A 780 10.39 -27.33 46.05
C SER A 780 11.89 -27.37 45.77
N ILE A 781 12.31 -27.22 44.50
CA ILE A 781 13.73 -27.13 44.12
C ILE A 781 14.39 -25.89 44.74
N LEU A 782 13.69 -24.77 44.83
CA LEU A 782 14.20 -23.54 45.45
C LEU A 782 14.27 -23.62 47.00
N LYS A 783 13.62 -24.59 47.64
CA LYS A 783 13.56 -24.74 49.12
C LYS A 783 14.41 -25.90 49.66
N ALA A 784 14.98 -26.71 48.79
CA ALA A 784 15.76 -27.86 49.21
C ALA A 784 17.18 -27.42 49.59
N ASP A 785 17.58 -27.61 50.85
CA ASP A 785 18.98 -27.60 51.24
C ASP A 785 19.69 -28.78 50.56
N ASP A 786 20.96 -28.60 50.17
CA ASP A 786 21.81 -29.45 49.30
C ASP A 786 21.91 -30.96 49.67
N GLY A 787 21.21 -31.43 50.70
CA GLY A 787 21.20 -32.81 51.19
C GLY A 787 20.03 -33.71 50.74
N GLY A 788 19.11 -33.25 49.88
CA GLY A 788 17.87 -33.98 49.57
C GLY A 788 17.46 -34.00 48.11
N SER A 789 18.35 -34.33 47.17
CA SER A 789 17.99 -34.43 45.74
C SER A 789 17.15 -35.69 45.44
N GLY A 790 15.86 -35.61 45.74
CA GLY A 790 14.88 -36.35 44.97
C GLY A 790 15.05 -35.99 43.49
N ASN A 791 15.01 -37.00 42.63
CA ASN A 791 15.33 -37.02 41.20
C ASN A 791 14.45 -36.08 40.33
N TYR A 792 14.40 -34.77 40.63
CA TYR A 792 13.58 -33.79 39.92
C TYR A 792 14.40 -33.11 38.82
N ASN A 793 14.06 -33.39 37.57
CA ASN A 793 14.72 -32.77 36.42
C ASN A 793 14.32 -31.29 36.29
N GLN A 794 15.20 -30.39 36.74
CA GLN A 794 15.08 -28.93 36.65
C GLN A 794 14.70 -28.45 35.24
N ALA A 795 15.33 -29.00 34.20
CA ALA A 795 15.10 -28.60 32.82
C ALA A 795 13.65 -28.89 32.37
N THR A 796 13.14 -30.08 32.71
CA THR A 796 11.75 -30.48 32.43
C THR A 796 10.74 -29.55 33.12
N GLY A 797 11.00 -29.19 34.38
CA GLY A 797 10.16 -28.27 35.16
C GLY A 797 10.10 -26.87 34.54
N LEU A 798 11.25 -26.31 34.14
CA LEU A 798 11.34 -25.00 33.49
C LEU A 798 10.63 -24.97 32.12
N ARG A 799 10.83 -25.99 31.29
CA ARG A 799 10.13 -26.11 29.99
C ARG A 799 8.61 -26.23 30.18
N ALA A 800 8.15 -27.04 31.13
CA ALA A 800 6.73 -27.16 31.45
C ALA A 800 6.13 -25.84 31.97
N PHE A 801 6.85 -25.10 32.82
CA PHE A 801 6.46 -23.77 33.28
C PHE A 801 6.34 -22.75 32.13
N SER A 802 7.33 -22.71 31.23
CA SER A 802 7.29 -21.86 30.03
C SER A 802 6.09 -22.17 29.14
N LEU A 803 5.82 -23.47 28.88
CA LEU A 803 4.65 -23.90 28.10
C LEU A 803 3.31 -23.61 28.81
N PHE A 804 3.25 -23.70 30.15
CA PHE A 804 2.09 -23.24 30.92
C PHE A 804 1.81 -21.76 30.66
N CYS A 805 2.83 -20.92 30.76
CA CYS A 805 2.73 -19.47 30.54
C CYS A 805 2.28 -19.17 29.09
N ARG A 806 2.93 -19.77 28.08
CA ARG A 806 2.58 -19.60 26.65
C ARG A 806 1.16 -20.10 26.32
N LEU A 807 0.76 -21.26 26.84
CA LEU A 807 -0.60 -21.79 26.63
C LEU A 807 -1.66 -20.86 27.21
N THR A 808 -1.38 -20.23 28.35
CA THR A 808 -2.31 -19.26 28.97
C THR A 808 -2.61 -18.08 28.05
N ILE A 809 -1.61 -17.56 27.33
CA ILE A 809 -1.80 -16.50 26.31
C ILE A 809 -2.72 -16.99 25.19
N HIS A 810 -2.44 -18.18 24.66
CA HIS A 810 -3.22 -18.72 23.55
C HIS A 810 -4.68 -18.99 23.94
N LEU A 811 -4.93 -19.41 25.18
CA LEU A 811 -6.28 -19.56 25.73
C LEU A 811 -6.95 -18.19 25.94
N GLN A 812 -6.23 -17.19 26.45
CA GLN A 812 -6.75 -15.82 26.56
C GLN A 812 -7.16 -15.27 25.19
N ASN A 813 -6.31 -15.43 24.17
CA ASN A 813 -6.62 -14.96 22.82
C ASN A 813 -7.85 -15.67 22.21
N GLN A 814 -8.00 -16.97 22.44
CA GLN A 814 -9.11 -17.75 21.88
C GLN A 814 -10.45 -17.49 22.57
N PHE A 815 -10.44 -17.24 23.89
CA PHE A 815 -11.65 -17.20 24.72
C PHE A 815 -11.94 -15.83 25.34
N SER A 816 -11.21 -14.77 24.97
CA SER A 816 -11.42 -13.40 25.46
C SER A 816 -12.85 -12.90 25.21
N GLY A 817 -13.42 -13.20 24.03
CA GLY A 817 -14.81 -12.85 23.69
C GLY A 817 -15.89 -13.58 24.50
N GLU A 818 -15.53 -14.64 25.25
CA GLU A 818 -16.45 -15.37 26.13
C GLU A 818 -16.44 -14.87 27.59
N GLY A 819 -15.73 -13.77 27.89
CA GLY A 819 -15.66 -13.18 29.24
C GLY A 819 -14.82 -13.98 30.25
N LYS A 820 -13.93 -14.87 29.78
CA LYS A 820 -13.01 -15.61 30.65
C LYS A 820 -11.68 -14.91 30.77
N ASP A 821 -11.26 -14.66 32.01
CA ASP A 821 -9.95 -14.08 32.31
C ASP A 821 -8.93 -15.19 32.59
N TYR A 822 -8.19 -15.59 31.56
CA TYR A 822 -7.01 -16.45 31.71
C TYR A 822 -5.75 -15.66 32.13
N LEU A 823 -5.75 -14.32 32.01
CA LEU A 823 -4.64 -13.48 32.51
C LEU A 823 -4.57 -13.52 34.04
N SER A 824 -5.68 -13.77 34.72
CA SER A 824 -5.71 -14.06 36.17
C SER A 824 -4.66 -15.10 36.59
N LEU A 825 -4.46 -16.15 35.79
CA LEU A 825 -3.46 -17.19 36.06
C LEU A 825 -2.02 -16.69 35.92
N LEU A 826 -1.76 -15.75 35.01
CA LEU A 826 -0.46 -15.09 34.91
C LEU A 826 -0.25 -14.11 36.08
N LYS A 827 -1.29 -13.39 36.50
CA LYS A 827 -1.25 -12.53 37.71
C LYS A 827 -0.91 -13.34 38.98
N GLU A 828 -1.60 -14.47 39.18
CA GLU A 828 -1.28 -15.43 40.24
C GLU A 828 0.15 -15.98 40.13
N THR A 829 0.68 -16.11 38.90
CA THR A 829 2.07 -16.51 38.68
C THR A 829 3.05 -15.41 39.10
N GLY A 830 2.77 -14.15 38.79
CA GLY A 830 3.55 -13.00 39.27
C GLY A 830 3.60 -12.94 40.79
N ALA A 831 2.45 -13.04 41.47
CA ALA A 831 2.38 -13.08 42.93
C ALA A 831 3.13 -14.28 43.54
N TRP A 832 3.13 -15.43 42.86
CA TRP A 832 3.94 -16.58 43.27
C TRP A 832 5.44 -16.31 43.13
N ILE A 833 5.88 -15.63 42.07
CA ILE A 833 7.29 -15.22 41.90
C ILE A 833 7.70 -14.27 43.03
N GLU A 834 6.89 -13.25 43.34
CA GLU A 834 7.16 -12.30 44.42
C GLU A 834 7.24 -12.97 45.79
N SER A 835 6.39 -13.96 46.05
CA SER A 835 6.31 -14.60 47.37
C SER A 835 7.25 -15.79 47.58
N GLN A 836 7.72 -16.45 46.52
CA GLN A 836 8.53 -17.67 46.61
C GLN A 836 9.90 -17.58 45.93
N VAL A 837 10.04 -16.81 44.84
CA VAL A 837 11.27 -16.75 44.04
C VAL A 837 12.12 -15.53 44.43
N VAL A 838 11.52 -14.36 44.59
CA VAL A 838 12.24 -13.14 45.00
C VAL A 838 12.90 -13.28 46.38
N PRO A 839 12.24 -13.84 47.43
CA PRO A 839 12.87 -14.02 48.74
C PRO A 839 14.06 -14.98 48.69
N PHE A 840 14.02 -15.97 47.79
CA PHE A 840 15.15 -16.89 47.58
C PHE A 840 16.36 -16.17 46.97
N ILE A 841 16.14 -15.28 45.99
CA ILE A 841 17.21 -14.46 45.40
C ILE A 841 17.87 -13.61 46.49
N LEU A 842 17.06 -12.93 47.32
CA LEU A 842 17.54 -12.09 48.43
C LEU A 842 18.31 -12.88 49.50
N ALA A 843 17.91 -14.12 49.79
CA ALA A 843 18.62 -14.99 50.72
C ALA A 843 19.95 -15.49 50.12
N SER A 844 19.97 -15.84 48.83
CA SER A 844 21.17 -16.27 48.11
C SER A 844 22.19 -15.16 47.84
N ASP A 845 21.78 -13.89 48.03
CA ASP A 845 22.66 -12.72 47.91
C ASP A 845 23.52 -12.51 49.19
N GLN A 846 23.26 -13.26 50.28
CA GLN A 846 24.00 -13.16 51.55
C GLN A 846 25.05 -14.26 51.78
N GLU A 847 25.06 -15.33 50.97
CA GLU A 847 26.03 -16.43 51.05
C GLU A 847 27.03 -16.36 49.88
N ASP A 848 28.34 -16.32 50.18
CA ASP A 848 29.45 -16.19 49.21
C ASP A 848 29.67 -17.45 48.31
N GLY A 849 28.62 -18.20 48.00
CA GLY A 849 28.67 -19.41 47.16
C GLY A 849 27.67 -19.39 46.00
N ILE A 850 28.13 -19.67 44.78
CA ILE A 850 27.25 -19.90 43.62
C ILE A 850 26.54 -21.25 43.83
N SER A 851 25.32 -21.24 44.35
CA SER A 851 24.48 -22.44 44.43
C SER A 851 23.89 -22.76 43.04
N ASN A 852 23.81 -24.05 42.66
CA ASN A 852 23.18 -24.49 41.40
C ASN A 852 21.70 -24.04 41.27
N HIS A 853 21.05 -23.74 42.40
CA HIS A 853 19.68 -23.26 42.50
C HIS A 853 19.49 -21.80 42.07
N SER A 854 20.58 -21.01 42.02
CA SER A 854 20.62 -19.65 41.47
C SER A 854 20.15 -19.55 40.02
N ASN A 855 20.53 -20.50 39.16
CA ASN A 855 20.20 -20.47 37.74
C ASN A 855 18.70 -20.79 37.50
N VAL A 856 18.05 -21.51 38.44
CA VAL A 856 16.63 -21.87 38.35
C VAL A 856 15.75 -20.63 38.50
N SER A 857 15.99 -19.81 39.52
CA SER A 857 15.22 -18.59 39.80
C SER A 857 15.33 -17.58 38.65
N GLU A 858 16.53 -17.47 38.07
CA GLU A 858 16.79 -16.64 36.89
C GLU A 858 15.93 -17.06 35.68
N LEU A 859 15.95 -18.35 35.33
CA LEU A 859 15.19 -18.88 34.20
C LEU A 859 13.67 -18.81 34.40
N ILE A 860 13.18 -18.91 35.64
CA ILE A 860 11.75 -18.73 35.97
C ILE A 860 11.31 -17.30 35.65
N ILE A 861 12.04 -16.32 36.17
CA ILE A 861 11.72 -14.89 35.98
C ILE A 861 11.83 -14.52 34.50
N GLN A 862 12.87 -14.98 33.81
CA GLN A 862 13.06 -14.72 32.39
C GLN A 862 11.92 -15.31 31.53
N ALA A 863 11.51 -16.56 31.80
CA ALA A 863 10.41 -17.20 31.08
C ALA A 863 9.08 -16.45 31.31
N TYR A 864 8.80 -16.02 32.54
CA TYR A 864 7.60 -15.25 32.85
C TYR A 864 7.59 -13.87 32.19
N LEU A 865 8.68 -13.09 32.34
CA LEU A 865 8.79 -11.75 31.76
C LEU A 865 8.69 -11.78 30.23
N THR A 866 9.29 -12.79 29.57
CA THR A 866 9.22 -12.95 28.11
C THR A 866 7.77 -13.15 27.65
N VAL A 867 7.02 -14.01 28.35
CA VAL A 867 5.61 -14.27 28.07
C VAL A 867 4.76 -13.02 28.31
N CYS A 868 4.94 -12.34 29.45
CA CYS A 868 4.18 -11.12 29.76
C CYS A 868 4.45 -10.00 28.75
N LYS A 869 5.72 -9.85 28.32
CA LYS A 869 6.09 -8.96 27.21
C LYS A 869 5.34 -9.33 25.93
N ASP A 870 5.31 -10.60 25.55
CA ASP A 870 4.58 -11.06 24.35
C ASP A 870 3.07 -10.82 24.45
N VAL A 871 2.45 -10.96 25.64
CA VAL A 871 1.03 -10.65 25.89
C VAL A 871 0.70 -9.19 25.57
N ILE A 872 1.57 -8.27 25.99
CA ILE A 872 1.39 -6.83 25.80
C ILE A 872 1.60 -6.48 24.32
N MET A 873 2.64 -7.03 23.70
CA MET A 873 2.93 -6.86 22.27
C MET A 873 1.74 -7.25 21.37
N VAL A 874 1.01 -8.32 21.72
CA VAL A 874 -0.18 -8.74 20.95
C VAL A 874 -1.48 -8.04 21.37
N GLY A 875 -1.42 -7.04 22.25
CA GLY A 875 -2.55 -6.22 22.67
C GLY A 875 -3.53 -6.91 23.63
N LEU A 876 -3.13 -8.00 24.30
CA LEU A 876 -3.99 -8.74 25.22
C LEU A 876 -3.82 -8.31 26.69
N GLY A 877 -2.79 -7.54 27.03
CA GLY A 877 -2.52 -7.09 28.40
C GLY A 877 -3.30 -5.82 28.75
N SER A 878 -4.26 -5.91 29.67
CA SER A 878 -4.98 -4.74 30.20
C SER A 878 -4.08 -3.81 31.02
N LEU A 879 -4.46 -2.54 31.21
CA LEU A 879 -3.70 -1.57 32.02
C LEU A 879 -3.41 -2.11 33.43
N MET A 880 -4.41 -2.74 34.07
CA MET A 880 -4.24 -3.42 35.37
C MET A 880 -3.20 -4.54 35.34
N PHE A 881 -3.13 -5.31 34.25
CA PHE A 881 -2.12 -6.35 34.09
C PHE A 881 -0.72 -5.76 33.87
N GLN A 882 -0.63 -4.68 33.09
CA GLN A 882 0.63 -3.97 32.85
C GLN A 882 1.18 -3.35 34.15
N ALA A 883 0.33 -2.70 34.96
CA ALA A 883 0.73 -2.16 36.26
C ALA A 883 1.27 -3.25 37.20
N GLN A 884 0.55 -4.36 37.35
CA GLN A 884 1.00 -5.49 38.18
C GLN A 884 2.31 -6.12 37.67
N LEU A 885 2.51 -6.17 36.36
CA LEU A 885 3.78 -6.62 35.78
C LEU A 885 4.93 -5.69 36.18
N LEU A 886 4.71 -4.36 36.15
CA LEU A 886 5.72 -3.37 36.52
C LEU A 886 6.03 -3.39 38.01
N ASP A 887 5.04 -3.59 38.88
CA ASP A 887 5.25 -3.74 40.34
C ASP A 887 6.13 -4.97 40.65
N MET A 888 5.83 -6.10 40.01
CA MET A 888 6.63 -7.31 40.14
C MET A 888 8.03 -7.13 39.55
N ALA A 889 8.14 -6.50 38.38
CA ALA A 889 9.42 -6.19 37.75
C ALA A 889 10.27 -5.27 38.64
N LEU A 890 9.64 -4.32 39.33
CA LEU A 890 10.30 -3.42 40.28
C LEU A 890 10.87 -4.19 41.47
N SER A 891 10.12 -5.16 42.00
CA SER A 891 10.59 -6.05 43.08
C SER A 891 11.80 -6.90 42.65
N VAL A 892 11.84 -7.35 41.39
CA VAL A 892 12.95 -8.13 40.83
C VAL A 892 14.19 -7.28 40.57
N ILE A 893 14.06 -6.10 39.94
CA ILE A 893 15.20 -5.25 39.56
C ILE A 893 15.95 -4.67 40.77
N GLN A 894 15.29 -4.60 41.93
CA GLN A 894 15.87 -4.11 43.18
C GLN A 894 16.79 -5.12 43.88
N THR A 895 16.75 -6.40 43.51
CA THR A 895 17.66 -7.45 44.02
C THR A 895 19.10 -7.23 43.56
N GLU A 896 20.11 -7.83 44.20
CA GLU A 896 21.51 -7.64 43.77
C GLU A 896 21.78 -8.22 42.36
N ARG A 897 20.97 -9.19 41.96
CA ARG A 897 21.00 -9.86 40.65
C ARG A 897 20.03 -9.26 39.63
N GLY A 898 19.35 -8.16 39.96
CA GLY A 898 18.37 -7.50 39.10
C GLY A 898 18.89 -7.19 37.69
N GLY A 899 20.19 -6.95 37.55
CA GLY A 899 20.85 -6.63 36.27
C GLY A 899 20.67 -7.72 35.20
N LEU A 900 20.61 -9.00 35.60
CA LEU A 900 20.44 -10.11 34.65
C LEU A 900 19.12 -10.03 33.86
N TYR A 901 18.10 -9.37 34.42
CA TYR A 901 16.78 -9.24 33.83
C TYR A 901 16.58 -7.95 33.03
N ALA A 902 17.52 -7.01 33.12
CA ALA A 902 17.43 -5.70 32.48
C ALA A 902 17.14 -5.76 30.96
N PRO A 903 17.74 -6.67 30.15
CA PRO A 903 17.42 -6.76 28.72
C PRO A 903 15.96 -7.10 28.44
N VAL A 904 15.37 -8.05 29.17
CA VAL A 904 13.96 -8.46 28.96
C VAL A 904 13.01 -7.40 29.50
N LEU A 905 13.35 -6.77 30.61
CA LEU A 905 12.58 -5.65 31.17
C LEU A 905 12.53 -4.45 30.21
N LEU A 906 13.65 -4.07 29.59
CA LEU A 906 13.65 -2.99 28.60
C LEU A 906 12.73 -3.26 27.41
N HIS A 907 12.70 -4.50 26.91
CA HIS A 907 11.72 -4.87 25.89
C HIS A 907 10.28 -4.83 26.44
N ALA A 908 10.03 -5.26 27.68
CA ALA A 908 8.70 -5.16 28.28
C ALA A 908 8.24 -3.70 28.44
N LEU A 909 9.12 -2.80 28.88
CA LEU A 909 8.84 -1.36 28.97
C LEU A 909 8.52 -0.77 27.59
N LYS A 910 9.26 -1.19 26.56
CA LYS A 910 9.00 -0.80 25.17
C LYS A 910 7.59 -1.22 24.73
N GLU A 911 7.21 -2.48 24.93
CA GLU A 911 5.88 -2.97 24.55
C GLU A 911 4.76 -2.28 25.35
N VAL A 912 4.98 -1.95 26.63
CA VAL A 912 4.03 -1.16 27.44
C VAL A 912 3.80 0.23 26.82
N ILE A 913 4.87 0.94 26.43
CA ILE A 913 4.77 2.26 25.78
C ILE A 913 4.03 2.16 24.44
N GLU A 914 4.34 1.16 23.61
CA GLU A 914 3.69 0.97 22.31
C GLU A 914 2.22 0.58 22.44
N ALA A 915 1.86 -0.24 23.45
CA ALA A 915 0.47 -0.64 23.72
C ALA A 915 -0.40 0.51 24.23
N SER A 916 0.18 1.53 24.87
CA SER A 916 -0.53 2.72 25.36
C SER A 916 -0.73 3.81 24.30
N LEU A 917 -0.02 3.76 23.16
CA LEU A 917 -0.11 4.77 22.09
C LEU A 917 -1.51 4.98 21.46
N PRO A 918 -2.38 3.97 21.32
CA PRO A 918 -3.73 4.14 20.77
C PRO A 918 -4.77 4.68 21.76
N GLN A 919 -4.44 4.80 23.05
CA GLN A 919 -5.39 5.17 24.11
C GLN A 919 -5.31 6.67 24.38
N ASN A 920 -6.45 7.33 24.60
CA ASN A 920 -6.49 8.75 24.96
C ASN A 920 -5.73 8.97 26.28
N THR A 921 -4.72 9.81 26.26
CA THR A 921 -3.72 10.02 27.32
C THR A 921 -4.21 10.80 28.55
N GLU A 922 -5.53 10.98 28.71
CA GLU A 922 -6.14 11.83 29.74
C GLU A 922 -6.60 11.07 31.01
N THR A 923 -6.39 9.75 31.11
CA THR A 923 -6.78 8.98 32.30
C THR A 923 -5.65 8.88 33.33
N ASP A 924 -5.94 9.14 34.62
CA ASP A 924 -5.00 9.00 35.74
C ASP A 924 -4.31 7.62 35.80
N GLU A 925 -5.00 6.56 35.36
CA GLU A 925 -4.46 5.20 35.30
C GLU A 925 -3.26 5.07 34.34
N VAL A 926 -3.32 5.74 33.19
CA VAL A 926 -2.24 5.74 32.18
C VAL A 926 -1.06 6.58 32.68
N ALA A 927 -1.32 7.70 33.37
CA ALA A 927 -0.28 8.50 34.00
C ALA A 927 0.48 7.73 35.09
N ASN A 928 -0.22 6.98 35.94
CA ASN A 928 0.38 6.12 36.96
C ASN A 928 1.23 5.00 36.34
N LEU A 929 0.74 4.38 35.27
CA LEU A 929 1.48 3.35 34.53
C LEU A 929 2.79 3.90 33.96
N PHE A 930 2.73 5.10 33.39
CA PHE A 930 3.86 5.83 32.83
C PHE A 930 4.90 6.25 33.87
N HIS A 931 4.45 6.67 35.05
CA HIS A 931 5.34 6.88 36.19
C HIS A 931 6.03 5.56 36.61
N ALA A 932 5.30 4.44 36.63
CA ALA A 932 5.88 3.13 36.91
C ALA A 932 6.93 2.72 35.84
N VAL A 933 6.69 2.99 34.56
CA VAL A 933 7.67 2.77 33.47
C VAL A 933 8.95 3.55 33.72
N GLN A 934 8.85 4.84 34.04
CA GLN A 934 10.00 5.68 34.38
C GLN A 934 10.75 5.14 35.60
N THR A 935 10.02 4.74 36.65
CA THR A 935 10.60 4.21 37.89
C THR A 935 11.39 2.92 37.64
N VAL A 936 10.82 1.97 36.89
CA VAL A 936 11.50 0.73 36.54
C VAL A 936 12.71 1.01 35.67
N PHE A 937 12.60 1.91 34.68
CA PHE A 937 13.73 2.31 33.83
C PHE A 937 14.88 2.92 34.64
N GLN A 938 14.57 3.81 35.59
CA GLN A 938 15.56 4.38 36.50
C GLN A 938 16.26 3.29 37.32
N LYS A 939 15.50 2.33 37.87
CA LYS A 939 16.09 1.21 38.62
C LYS A 939 16.95 0.29 37.76
N VAL A 940 16.63 0.11 36.49
CA VAL A 940 17.49 -0.59 35.53
C VAL A 940 18.86 0.10 35.42
N LEU A 941 18.88 1.42 35.21
CA LEU A 941 20.14 2.17 35.10
C LEU A 941 20.92 2.23 36.42
N GLU A 942 20.24 2.41 37.56
CA GLU A 942 20.87 2.34 38.89
C GLU A 942 21.52 0.97 39.14
N CYS A 943 20.87 -0.12 38.73
CA CYS A 943 21.39 -1.47 38.86
C CYS A 943 22.67 -1.66 38.01
N VAL A 944 22.65 -1.19 36.77
CA VAL A 944 23.82 -1.21 35.87
C VAL A 944 24.99 -0.40 36.46
N ALA A 945 24.73 0.82 36.93
CA ALA A 945 25.73 1.69 37.54
C ALA A 945 26.32 1.06 38.83
N ARG A 946 25.47 0.46 39.67
CA ARG A 946 25.89 -0.24 40.89
C ARG A 946 26.77 -1.45 40.58
N ARG A 947 26.41 -2.27 39.58
CA ARG A 947 27.22 -3.43 39.16
C ARG A 947 28.56 -2.97 38.60
N LEU A 948 28.58 -1.93 37.77
CA LEU A 948 29.82 -1.34 37.26
C LEU A 948 30.76 -0.85 38.37
N LYS A 949 30.21 -0.30 39.47
CA LYS A 949 30.98 0.15 40.63
C LYS A 949 31.49 -1.00 41.51
N LYS A 950 30.69 -2.05 41.73
CA LYS A 950 31.05 -3.21 42.59
C LYS A 950 31.96 -4.22 41.85
N GLN A 951 31.63 -4.55 40.61
CA GLN A 951 32.27 -5.58 39.78
C GLN A 951 32.37 -5.11 38.32
N GLN A 952 33.49 -4.46 37.99
CA GLN A 952 33.65 -3.71 36.74
C GLN A 952 33.47 -4.57 35.47
N GLU A 953 34.02 -5.79 35.44
CA GLU A 953 33.94 -6.68 34.26
C GLU A 953 32.51 -7.13 33.96
N GLU A 954 31.78 -7.56 34.98
CA GLU A 954 30.38 -7.97 34.86
C GLU A 954 29.46 -6.77 34.53
N GLY A 955 29.75 -5.60 35.09
CA GLY A 955 29.08 -4.35 34.74
C GLY A 955 29.25 -4.01 33.25
N ILE A 956 30.43 -4.21 32.67
CA ILE A 956 30.68 -4.00 31.23
C ILE A 956 29.91 -5.01 30.37
N GLN A 957 29.85 -6.28 30.79
CA GLN A 957 29.07 -7.30 30.09
C GLN A 957 27.57 -6.96 30.09
N LEU A 958 27.05 -6.49 31.23
CA LEU A 958 25.67 -6.04 31.35
C LEU A 958 25.37 -4.82 30.45
N ILE A 959 26.27 -3.84 30.39
CA ILE A 959 26.14 -2.68 29.49
C ILE A 959 26.02 -3.13 28.03
N ARG A 960 26.78 -4.16 27.61
CA ARG A 960 26.69 -4.70 26.25
C ARG A 960 25.37 -5.43 26.00
N SER A 961 24.85 -6.18 26.97
CA SER A 961 23.60 -6.93 26.81
C SER A 961 22.36 -6.05 26.69
N ILE A 962 22.36 -4.86 27.31
CA ILE A 962 21.23 -3.92 27.25
C ILE A 962 21.27 -2.95 26.06
N GLN A 963 22.38 -2.86 25.31
CA GLN A 963 22.57 -1.81 24.30
C GLN A 963 21.50 -1.80 23.20
N THR A 964 21.14 -2.98 22.67
CA THR A 964 20.08 -3.12 21.67
C THR A 964 18.69 -2.90 22.27
N PRO A 965 18.27 -3.59 23.35
CA PRO A 965 16.99 -3.36 24.01
C PRO A 965 16.76 -1.89 24.41
N LEU A 966 17.81 -1.22 24.91
CA LEU A 966 17.76 0.19 25.30
C LEU A 966 17.50 1.10 24.10
N GLY A 967 18.13 0.82 22.95
CA GLY A 967 17.93 1.59 21.72
C GLY A 967 16.50 1.46 21.18
N GLU A 968 15.93 0.26 21.24
CA GLU A 968 14.54 0.02 20.84
C GLU A 968 13.55 0.72 21.79
N PHE A 969 13.78 0.65 23.11
CA PHE A 969 12.98 1.36 24.11
C PHE A 969 13.01 2.88 23.91
N ILE A 970 14.20 3.48 23.76
CA ILE A 970 14.35 4.93 23.53
C ILE A 970 13.66 5.35 22.23
N HIS A 971 13.73 4.52 21.18
CA HIS A 971 13.03 4.79 19.93
C HIS A 971 11.50 4.79 20.13
N ALA A 972 10.95 3.81 20.86
CA ALA A 972 9.52 3.75 21.17
C ALA A 972 9.06 5.00 21.96
N VAL A 973 9.83 5.40 22.98
CA VAL A 973 9.59 6.62 23.76
C VAL A 973 9.65 7.87 22.87
N GLN A 974 10.61 7.95 21.94
CA GLN A 974 10.73 9.07 21.00
C GLN A 974 9.54 9.14 20.02
N CYS A 975 9.02 8.01 19.55
CA CYS A 975 7.81 7.98 18.73
C CYS A 975 6.56 8.43 19.50
N CYS A 976 6.56 8.26 20.82
CA CYS A 976 5.47 8.66 21.71
C CYS A 976 5.62 10.11 22.25
N SER A 977 6.63 10.87 21.82
CA SER A 977 6.97 12.16 22.45
C SER A 977 5.84 13.22 22.40
N SER A 978 4.98 13.17 21.39
CA SER A 978 3.83 14.07 21.27
C SER A 978 2.60 13.61 22.06
N ALA A 979 2.47 12.30 22.29
CA ALA A 979 1.33 11.72 22.99
C ALA A 979 1.55 11.74 24.52
N CYS A 980 2.78 11.49 24.97
CA CYS A 980 3.12 11.35 26.39
C CYS A 980 4.39 12.16 26.77
N PRO A 981 4.30 13.50 26.85
CA PRO A 981 5.46 14.35 27.11
C PRO A 981 6.15 14.05 28.45
N ALA A 982 5.40 13.74 29.51
CA ALA A 982 5.96 13.50 30.84
C ALA A 982 6.89 12.28 30.91
N VAL A 983 6.54 11.17 30.24
CA VAL A 983 7.43 9.99 30.16
C VAL A 983 8.62 10.25 29.28
N HIS A 984 8.40 10.93 28.15
CA HIS A 984 9.46 11.27 27.22
C HIS A 984 10.52 12.14 27.91
N GLN A 985 10.09 13.18 28.63
CA GLN A 985 10.94 14.00 29.48
C GLN A 985 11.62 13.15 30.56
N GLY A 986 10.85 12.44 31.40
CA GLY A 986 11.40 11.66 32.50
C GLY A 986 12.44 10.60 32.12
N VAL A 987 12.28 9.93 30.96
CA VAL A 987 13.27 8.99 30.43
C VAL A 987 14.55 9.71 29.98
N LEU A 988 14.42 10.87 29.32
CA LEU A 988 15.57 11.68 28.92
C LEU A 988 16.31 12.26 30.13
N SER A 989 15.60 12.77 31.14
CA SER A 989 16.20 13.26 32.40
C SER A 989 16.95 12.13 33.10
N THR A 990 16.39 10.91 33.13
CA THR A 990 17.04 9.74 33.74
C THR A 990 18.33 9.35 32.99
N LEU A 991 18.31 9.37 31.65
CA LEU A 991 19.50 9.14 30.82
C LEU A 991 20.57 10.21 31.06
N LEU A 992 20.16 11.48 31.11
CA LEU A 992 21.05 12.61 31.33
C LEU A 992 21.69 12.52 32.72
N ALA A 993 20.90 12.28 33.76
CA ALA A 993 21.36 12.12 35.13
C ALA A 993 22.39 10.98 35.25
N ALA A 994 22.16 9.84 34.60
CA ALA A 994 23.10 8.71 34.61
C ALA A 994 24.44 9.07 33.96
N ILE A 995 24.43 9.75 32.81
CA ILE A 995 25.64 10.19 32.09
C ILE A 995 26.40 11.24 32.92
N VAL A 996 25.69 12.26 33.42
CA VAL A 996 26.29 13.34 34.20
C VAL A 996 26.90 12.80 35.51
N ALA A 997 26.19 11.92 36.23
CA ALA A 997 26.67 11.36 37.48
C ALA A 997 27.94 10.52 37.30
N GLU A 998 28.05 9.71 36.24
CA GLU A 998 29.25 8.91 35.99
C GLU A 998 30.44 9.78 35.56
N ILE A 999 30.21 10.80 34.72
CA ILE A 999 31.28 11.75 34.35
C ILE A 999 31.76 12.53 35.58
N ILE A 1000 30.85 13.04 36.42
CA ILE A 1000 31.21 13.73 37.67
C ILE A 1000 32.03 12.83 38.58
N PHE A 1001 31.63 11.55 38.75
CA PHE A 1001 32.36 10.60 39.56
C PHE A 1001 33.81 10.39 39.08
N VAL A 1002 34.01 10.32 37.76
CA VAL A 1002 35.36 10.22 37.17
C VAL A 1002 36.15 11.52 37.36
N LEU A 1003 35.52 12.68 37.17
CA LEU A 1003 36.15 13.99 37.36
C LEU A 1003 36.58 14.22 38.82
N GLN A 1004 35.78 13.77 39.80
CA GLN A 1004 36.09 13.88 41.23
C GLN A 1004 37.20 12.93 41.68
N LYS A 1005 37.43 11.82 40.97
CA LYS A 1005 38.48 10.84 41.28
C LYS A 1005 39.85 11.23 40.72
N ALA A 1006 39.91 12.16 39.77
CA ALA A 1006 41.15 12.65 39.19
C ALA A 1006 41.97 13.44 40.23
N SER A 1007 43.18 12.95 40.55
CA SER A 1007 44.01 13.49 41.64
C SER A 1007 45.00 14.57 41.19
N SER A 1008 45.16 14.79 39.88
CA SER A 1008 46.06 15.80 39.30
C SER A 1008 45.50 16.43 38.01
N GLU A 1009 45.91 17.68 37.72
CA GLU A 1009 45.52 18.43 36.52
C GLU A 1009 46.01 17.76 35.20
N LYS A 1010 47.00 16.86 35.29
CA LYS A 1010 47.51 16.08 34.15
C LYS A 1010 46.66 14.85 33.80
N ASP A 1011 45.75 14.44 34.69
CA ASP A 1011 44.86 13.28 34.47
C ASP A 1011 43.51 13.67 33.82
N LEU A 1012 43.25 14.98 33.67
CA LEU A 1012 42.01 15.52 33.10
C LEU A 1012 42.16 15.78 31.59
N THR A 1013 41.95 14.73 30.78
CA THR A 1013 41.79 14.90 29.33
C THR A 1013 40.32 14.97 28.95
N LEU A 1014 39.92 16.02 28.22
CA LEU A 1014 38.54 16.16 27.78
C LEU A 1014 38.22 15.13 26.68
N PRO A 1015 37.12 14.37 26.79
CA PRO A 1015 36.76 13.34 25.81
C PRO A 1015 36.46 13.97 24.45
N LYS A 1016 37.09 13.43 23.38
CA LYS A 1016 36.93 13.92 22.00
C LYS A 1016 36.00 13.01 21.19
N THR A 1017 35.87 11.75 21.60
CA THR A 1017 35.09 10.71 20.94
C THR A 1017 34.24 9.96 21.97
N ILE A 1018 33.21 9.24 21.50
CA ILE A 1018 32.33 8.44 22.37
C ILE A 1018 33.14 7.40 23.18
N SER A 1019 34.22 6.86 22.62
CA SER A 1019 35.11 5.89 23.29
C SER A 1019 35.93 6.47 24.43
N ASP A 1020 36.06 7.79 24.51
CA ASP A 1020 36.81 8.48 25.57
C ASP A 1020 35.93 8.72 26.82
N LEU A 1021 34.63 8.45 26.73
CA LEU A 1021 33.70 8.53 27.86
C LEU A 1021 33.78 7.28 28.75
N PRO A 1022 33.41 7.42 30.04
CA PRO A 1022 33.27 6.27 30.94
C PRO A 1022 32.29 5.20 30.39
N PRO A 1023 32.40 3.92 30.80
CA PRO A 1023 31.73 2.81 30.13
C PRO A 1023 30.20 2.92 30.00
N LEU A 1024 29.48 3.39 31.02
CA LEU A 1024 28.02 3.54 30.95
C LEU A 1024 27.65 4.73 30.05
N SER A 1025 28.30 5.87 30.24
CA SER A 1025 28.14 7.11 29.48
C SER A 1025 28.43 6.91 27.99
N SER A 1026 29.50 6.16 27.69
CA SER A 1026 29.87 5.81 26.32
C SER A 1026 28.77 4.98 25.64
N SER A 1027 28.22 3.98 26.34
CA SER A 1027 27.16 3.13 25.80
C SER A 1027 25.84 3.89 25.60
N LEU A 1028 25.42 4.68 26.60
CA LEU A 1028 24.21 5.51 26.51
C LEU A 1028 24.33 6.54 25.36
N MET A 1029 25.46 7.23 25.26
CA MET A 1029 25.73 8.16 24.16
C MET A 1029 25.79 7.45 22.81
N ALA A 1030 26.35 6.24 22.73
CA ALA A 1030 26.36 5.46 21.48
C ALA A 1030 24.94 5.14 20.98
N VAL A 1031 23.98 4.90 21.89
CA VAL A 1031 22.57 4.67 21.55
C VAL A 1031 21.89 5.96 21.12
N ILE A 1032 22.00 7.04 21.91
CA ILE A 1032 21.42 8.36 21.61
C ILE A 1032 21.87 8.86 20.24
N MET A 1033 23.15 8.71 19.92
CA MET A 1033 23.77 9.21 18.71
C MET A 1033 23.37 8.47 17.42
N LYS A 1034 22.58 7.40 17.48
CA LYS A 1034 22.05 6.68 16.31
C LYS A 1034 20.91 7.45 15.61
N SER A 1035 20.18 8.32 16.31
CA SER A 1035 19.02 9.04 15.77
C SER A 1035 19.13 10.55 16.01
N VAL A 1036 19.03 11.34 14.93
CA VAL A 1036 19.09 12.81 15.00
C VAL A 1036 17.94 13.40 15.83
N ASN A 1037 16.76 12.77 15.82
CA ASN A 1037 15.61 13.24 16.59
C ASN A 1037 15.81 13.03 18.09
N VAL A 1038 16.36 11.88 18.49
CA VAL A 1038 16.70 11.60 19.89
C VAL A 1038 17.79 12.56 20.38
N VAL A 1039 18.82 12.82 19.55
CA VAL A 1039 19.86 13.82 19.87
C VAL A 1039 19.25 15.20 20.09
N ARG A 1040 18.28 15.63 19.26
CA ARG A 1040 17.61 16.93 19.43
C ARG A 1040 16.82 16.98 20.74
N SER A 1041 16.01 15.97 21.04
CA SER A 1041 15.23 15.91 22.28
C SER A 1041 16.12 15.85 23.52
N PHE A 1042 17.20 15.07 23.48
CA PHE A 1042 18.19 14.99 24.56
C PHE A 1042 18.93 16.32 24.80
N LEU A 1043 19.24 17.07 23.74
CA LEU A 1043 19.83 18.41 23.86
C LEU A 1043 18.84 19.44 24.42
N ASN A 1044 17.55 19.33 24.09
CA ASN A 1044 16.53 20.18 24.66
C ASN A 1044 16.38 19.94 26.17
N GLU A 1045 16.37 18.67 26.60
CA GLU A 1045 16.36 18.31 28.02
C GLU A 1045 17.60 18.85 28.76
N LEU A 1046 18.78 18.66 28.17
CA LEU A 1046 20.03 19.21 28.73
C LEU A 1046 19.96 20.75 28.85
N MET A 1047 19.38 21.43 27.86
CA MET A 1047 19.18 22.87 27.91
C MET A 1047 18.19 23.26 29.02
N GLU A 1048 17.11 22.51 29.19
CA GLU A 1048 16.11 22.73 30.26
C GLU A 1048 16.75 22.59 31.64
N CYS A 1049 17.50 21.50 31.91
CA CYS A 1049 18.23 21.30 33.17
C CYS A 1049 19.28 22.39 33.46
N ILE A 1050 19.87 23.02 32.43
CA ILE A 1050 20.80 24.16 32.61
C ILE A 1050 20.05 25.44 32.96
N LEU A 1051 18.85 25.64 32.38
CA LEU A 1051 18.01 26.81 32.64
C LEU A 1051 17.29 26.72 33.98
N SER A 1052 16.88 25.52 34.41
CA SER A 1052 16.23 25.24 35.70
C SER A 1052 17.21 25.13 36.88
N GLU A 1053 18.51 25.29 36.62
CA GLU A 1053 19.59 25.21 37.61
C GLU A 1053 19.80 23.83 38.24
N GLU A 1054 19.27 22.77 37.64
CA GLU A 1054 19.56 21.38 38.04
C GLU A 1054 21.02 20.97 37.73
N ILE A 1055 21.61 21.55 36.68
CA ILE A 1055 23.04 21.42 36.35
C ILE A 1055 23.77 22.68 36.82
N GLU A 1056 24.10 22.70 38.10
CA GLU A 1056 24.90 23.75 38.74
C GLU A 1056 26.26 23.22 39.21
N GLY A 1057 27.27 24.10 39.24
CA GLY A 1057 28.61 23.78 39.71
C GLY A 1057 29.58 23.34 38.61
N ILE A 1058 30.88 23.52 38.89
CA ILE A 1058 31.94 23.36 37.89
C ILE A 1058 32.01 21.94 37.33
N PHE A 1059 31.81 20.91 38.16
CA PHE A 1059 31.85 19.51 37.72
C PHE A 1059 30.65 19.13 36.83
N SER A 1060 29.44 19.57 37.18
CA SER A 1060 28.23 19.33 36.40
C SER A 1060 28.25 20.05 35.06
N LEU A 1061 28.70 21.32 35.04
CA LEU A 1061 28.90 22.08 33.81
C LEU A 1061 30.00 21.47 32.94
N THR A 1062 31.08 20.95 33.54
CA THR A 1062 32.13 20.23 32.80
C THR A 1062 31.60 18.93 32.19
N ALA A 1063 30.74 18.19 32.88
CA ALA A 1063 30.07 17.02 32.33
C ALA A 1063 29.16 17.37 31.13
N ALA A 1064 28.40 18.48 31.21
CA ALA A 1064 27.61 18.99 30.09
C ALA A 1064 28.49 19.37 28.87
N VAL A 1065 29.67 19.96 29.11
CA VAL A 1065 30.66 20.25 28.05
C VAL A 1065 31.15 18.95 27.38
N CYS A 1066 31.46 17.90 28.16
CA CYS A 1066 31.88 16.60 27.63
C CYS A 1066 30.81 15.98 26.72
N ILE A 1067 29.53 16.08 27.10
CA ILE A 1067 28.39 15.62 26.29
C ILE A 1067 28.32 16.39 24.96
N VAL A 1068 28.36 17.72 25.01
CA VAL A 1068 28.26 18.59 23.82
C VAL A 1068 29.40 18.39 22.85
N ILE A 1069 30.64 18.23 23.34
CA ILE A 1069 31.82 17.96 22.50
C ILE A 1069 31.71 16.60 21.80
N THR A 1070 31.23 15.58 22.52
CA THR A 1070 31.01 14.25 21.97
C THR A 1070 29.96 14.27 20.85
N ILE A 1071 28.90 15.06 20.99
CA ILE A 1071 27.86 15.22 19.95
C ILE A 1071 28.41 15.94 18.71
N LYS A 1072 29.22 17.00 18.92
CA LYS A 1072 29.87 17.78 17.85
C LYS A 1072 30.75 16.92 16.93
N GLY A 1073 31.41 15.90 17.46
CA GLY A 1073 32.30 15.03 16.69
C GLY A 1073 31.63 14.22 15.57
N LYS A 1074 30.30 14.05 15.60
CA LYS A 1074 29.56 13.18 14.67
C LYS A 1074 28.38 13.85 13.96
N HIS A 1075 27.78 14.89 14.54
CA HIS A 1075 26.61 15.60 13.98
C HIS A 1075 26.89 17.08 13.66
N LYS A 1076 26.08 17.68 12.79
CA LYS A 1076 26.28 19.06 12.30
C LYS A 1076 26.23 20.10 13.43
N MET A 1077 27.09 21.11 13.34
CA MET A 1077 27.21 22.21 14.32
C MET A 1077 25.92 23.01 14.52
N SER A 1078 24.98 22.96 13.57
CA SER A 1078 23.67 23.62 13.68
C SER A 1078 22.81 23.15 14.85
N LEU A 1079 23.00 21.91 15.33
CA LEU A 1079 22.25 21.38 16.48
C LEU A 1079 22.72 21.93 17.83
N LEU A 1080 23.92 22.53 17.88
CA LEU A 1080 24.56 22.99 19.12
C LEU A 1080 24.55 24.51 19.28
N LYS A 1081 23.88 25.23 18.37
CA LYS A 1081 23.95 26.70 18.25
C LYS A 1081 23.48 27.41 19.53
N ASP A 1082 22.50 26.86 20.21
CA ASP A 1082 21.84 27.52 21.34
C ASP A 1082 22.38 27.05 22.70
N ILE A 1083 22.80 25.78 22.80
CA ILE A 1083 23.25 25.16 24.06
C ILE A 1083 24.68 25.54 24.44
N ALA A 1084 25.59 25.66 23.46
CA ALA A 1084 26.99 25.99 23.73
C ALA A 1084 27.15 27.40 24.34
N PRO A 1085 26.47 28.45 23.85
CA PRO A 1085 26.46 29.77 24.51
C PRO A 1085 25.80 29.77 25.89
N ALA A 1086 24.84 28.88 26.15
CA ALA A 1086 24.18 28.77 27.45
C ALA A 1086 25.14 28.22 28.52
N ILE A 1087 25.84 27.12 28.19
CA ILE A 1087 26.88 26.53 29.05
C ILE A 1087 28.02 27.53 29.25
N GLN A 1088 28.46 28.23 28.20
CA GLN A 1088 29.53 29.23 28.31
C GLN A 1088 29.16 30.37 29.26
N ARG A 1089 27.92 30.87 29.22
CA ARG A 1089 27.45 31.91 30.16
C ARG A 1089 27.49 31.41 31.61
N LYS A 1090 26.97 30.22 31.89
CA LYS A 1090 26.99 29.63 33.25
C LYS A 1090 28.42 29.36 33.74
N LEU A 1091 29.33 28.90 32.86
CA LEU A 1091 30.76 28.73 33.20
C LEU A 1091 31.45 30.06 33.53
N ILE A 1092 31.13 31.14 32.80
CA ILE A 1092 31.63 32.50 33.11
C ILE A 1092 31.10 32.95 34.48
N THR A 1093 29.81 32.77 34.75
CA THR A 1093 29.24 33.07 36.08
C THR A 1093 29.90 32.27 37.20
N CYS A 1094 30.20 30.97 37.00
CA CYS A 1094 30.96 30.18 37.98
C CYS A 1094 32.39 30.68 38.17
N LYS A 1095 33.06 31.13 37.10
CA LYS A 1095 34.40 31.74 37.18
C LYS A 1095 34.36 33.03 37.97
N ASP A 1096 33.39 33.90 37.68
CA ASP A 1096 33.23 35.20 38.33
C ASP A 1096 32.91 35.03 39.82
N ALA A 1097 32.04 34.09 40.18
CA ALA A 1097 31.74 33.70 41.56
C ALA A 1097 32.94 33.08 42.30
N ALA A 1098 33.80 32.33 41.61
CA ALA A 1098 35.04 31.80 42.18
C ALA A 1098 36.08 32.92 42.44
N THR A 1099 36.18 33.91 41.54
CA THR A 1099 37.03 35.08 41.73
C THR A 1099 36.51 36.01 42.84
N GLU A 1100 35.19 36.18 42.98
CA GLU A 1100 34.59 36.92 44.09
C GLU A 1100 34.88 36.24 45.44
N LYS A 1101 34.73 34.91 45.55
CA LYS A 1101 35.09 34.13 46.75
C LYS A 1101 36.59 34.21 47.09
N SER A 1102 37.47 34.29 46.10
CA SER A 1102 38.90 34.52 46.36
C SER A 1102 39.20 35.96 46.81
N SER A 1103 38.45 36.95 46.32
CA SER A 1103 38.61 38.36 46.72
C SER A 1103 38.00 38.69 48.09
N SER A 1104 37.03 37.91 48.56
CA SER A 1104 36.47 38.01 49.91
C SER A 1104 37.30 37.27 50.98
N ALA A 1105 38.32 36.50 50.59
CA ALA A 1105 39.28 35.89 51.52
C ALA A 1105 40.50 36.79 51.79
N GLU A 1106 40.59 37.95 51.12
CA GLU A 1106 41.62 39.00 51.33
C GLU A 1106 41.02 40.34 51.78
N ARG A 1107 39.89 40.33 52.53
CA ARG A 1107 39.44 41.49 53.31
C ARG A 1107 39.06 41.13 54.73
#